data_AF-A0A7J4TX67-F1
#
_entry.id   AF-A0A7J4TX67-F1
#
_cell.length_a   1.000
_cell.length_b   1.000
_cell.length_c   1.000
_cell.angle_alpha   90.00
_cell.angle_beta   90.00
_cell.angle_gamma   90.00
#
_symmetry.space_group_name_H-M   'P 1'
#
loop_
_entity.id
_entity.type
_entity.pdbx_description
1 polymer ?
#
loop_
_entity_poly.entity_id
_entity_poly.type
_entity_poly.pdbx_seq_one_letter_code
_entity_poly.pdbx_strand_id
1 'polypeptide(L)'
;MTDVIDLRGSGIVARAGLEAPVQKGVASLERLSELFETGHDGLAADMLRKRNNSNPTNEGLEMAVNMRDNFTESEMRRWFRELERQDVNLSETLLDFKFNLFSEADPAVAANTAFQLYESGILNDASKMEASEMLLECGSPDKAILMIGSIENIEFRVAASQLAAASAKAIKNIESQADAWRLIADRFGVQDADLLIAASRMYSAGRHTEVIDLLAERDSDELDRSLGLLLARSYFTVEEYDNCLNVSRSMLERHPDDQDVLRLIIRSKRRQGDVGDEEAFQALSRSLELGTIHPEDAYRLARTLVENEDWETASKAIDAVFSGNGYEINERHIVLKSRILVESGREKEARDWLISNDEGDSVSITRALASILHRMRDDEGALEARRRVLENDPHDTGIRRGVCTSLLRLGRLEEAMLESKEIIQILPTDASAWDVLIETLARMGREQETDSAWEEVLDMSWDNPEGLLLAVEICLRFDWANRLDWILRSRLNIHRSRETNAEIHHMMMQKGRFDLSKMFEKYLGPRSTESSRIARSLEIDLGATPHSIMEHADRNFSQTESVILEHLIRSGEGTTSYEAEGESVLILTSSLNAGGAERQAILTGAGLRNQGWKSTIGVDRIDAQHSGETLQSMAESLDLNVIEFRDVNLESEEADELIQLHANILSNLRPIERVRSECIIRMILKTRPCIIHAWQDAMIYPAAIANFIVGSNALIGSVRSLNPDEKSLLYGRKRPYLRKSLQILCKAEGFRLLNNSQAGRESYSRWLEIPEEEICVIRNGVMDDGGRGVDLKHILDIPVDSELIGGVFRLVPEKRPLLWVDSAWECIKNRKDAFAVIIGEGRMRKEVESRIHEIGANGKIILHGFREDASKCYDSFDVTLLTSSTEGLPNVLIESQARGVPVVSTNVGGVNESLSDGSTGILLKDEDIGTIKSALTLILDDWDMNDTSGACRSFIEQKFGMERMARDTKEAYESLLSSM
;
A
#
# COMPACT_ATOMS: atom_id res chain seq x y z
N MET A 1 -48.83 -3.24 -49.45
CA MET A 1 -48.72 -2.55 -50.76
C MET A 1 -49.60 -1.31 -50.65
N THR A 2 -49.04 -0.13 -50.37
CA THR A 2 -48.58 0.89 -51.38
C THR A 2 -49.69 1.24 -52.36
N ASP A 3 -50.01 2.47 -52.74
CA ASP A 3 -49.66 3.87 -52.40
C ASP A 3 -50.85 4.67 -53.00
N VAL A 4 -51.37 5.69 -52.33
CA VAL A 4 -51.20 7.14 -52.61
C VAL A 4 -51.25 7.58 -54.10
N ILE A 5 -51.83 8.78 -54.28
CA ILE A 5 -51.90 9.72 -55.43
C ILE A 5 -53.20 9.59 -56.24
N ASP A 6 -54.23 10.40 -56.01
CA ASP A 6 -54.41 11.84 -56.29
C ASP A 6 -54.62 12.15 -57.79
N LEU A 7 -55.71 12.90 -58.07
CA LEU A 7 -55.77 14.10 -58.92
C LEU A 7 -57.12 14.29 -59.63
N ARG A 8 -57.78 15.39 -59.23
CA ARG A 8 -58.40 16.45 -60.07
C ARG A 8 -59.47 16.06 -61.09
N GLY A 9 -60.70 16.48 -60.78
CA GLY A 9 -61.29 17.73 -61.31
C GLY A 9 -61.62 17.84 -62.80
N SER A 10 -62.85 18.35 -63.05
CA SER A 10 -63.53 18.76 -64.30
C SER A 10 -64.50 17.69 -64.83
N GLY A 11 -65.78 17.95 -65.15
CA GLY A 11 -66.57 19.16 -65.19
C GLY A 11 -67.65 18.97 -66.29
N ILE A 12 -68.94 19.07 -65.92
CA ILE A 12 -70.12 19.36 -66.79
C ILE A 12 -70.49 18.20 -67.75
N VAL A 13 -71.72 17.65 -67.81
CA VAL A 13 -72.98 18.23 -68.36
C VAL A 13 -74.22 17.43 -67.92
N ALA A 14 -75.22 18.18 -67.46
CA ALA A 14 -76.69 18.03 -67.53
C ALA A 14 -77.40 16.66 -67.36
N ARG A 15 -78.34 16.65 -66.40
CA ARG A 15 -79.74 16.26 -66.70
C ARG A 15 -80.70 17.04 -65.81
N ALA A 16 -81.63 17.71 -66.47
CA ALA A 16 -82.75 18.43 -65.87
C ALA A 16 -83.79 17.47 -65.30
N GLY A 17 -84.51 17.97 -64.28
CA GLY A 17 -85.87 17.55 -63.96
C GLY A 17 -85.97 16.37 -62.99
N LEU A 18 -86.17 16.66 -61.70
CA LEU A 18 -87.46 16.44 -61.05
C LEU A 18 -87.41 16.95 -59.61
N GLU A 19 -88.46 17.69 -59.30
CA GLU A 19 -88.87 18.35 -58.07
C GLU A 19 -88.47 17.69 -56.75
N ALA A 20 -88.06 18.54 -55.81
CA ALA A 20 -87.87 18.24 -54.40
C ALA A 20 -89.15 17.71 -53.74
N PRO A 21 -89.06 16.80 -52.75
CA PRO A 21 -90.02 16.77 -51.69
C PRO A 21 -89.64 17.88 -50.70
N VAL A 22 -90.30 19.03 -50.85
CA VAL A 22 -90.46 20.03 -49.78
C VAL A 22 -90.86 19.26 -48.52
N GLN A 23 -90.04 19.32 -47.46
CA GLN A 23 -90.48 18.94 -46.12
C GLN A 23 -91.64 19.88 -45.76
N LYS A 24 -92.87 19.39 -46.01
CA LYS A 24 -94.12 20.07 -45.68
C LYS A 24 -94.11 20.40 -44.19
N GLY A 25 -94.08 21.69 -43.88
CA GLY A 25 -94.40 22.20 -42.55
C GLY A 25 -93.38 23.16 -41.94
N VAL A 26 -92.23 23.37 -42.57
CA VAL A 26 -91.18 24.26 -42.04
C VAL A 26 -91.00 25.46 -42.97
N ALA A 27 -91.26 26.67 -42.47
CA ALA A 27 -91.16 27.92 -43.25
C ALA A 27 -89.70 28.25 -43.64
N SER A 28 -89.46 28.85 -44.81
CA SER A 28 -88.14 29.39 -45.16
C SER A 28 -87.76 30.56 -44.27
N LEU A 29 -86.47 30.72 -43.94
CA LEU A 29 -85.98 31.80 -43.07
C LEU A 29 -86.29 33.18 -43.65
N GLU A 30 -86.20 33.33 -44.98
CA GLU A 30 -86.57 34.55 -45.70
C GLU A 30 -88.01 34.98 -45.40
N ARG A 31 -88.95 34.02 -45.40
CA ARG A 31 -90.37 34.30 -45.12
C ARG A 31 -90.64 34.61 -43.65
N LEU A 32 -89.84 34.06 -42.75
CA LEU A 32 -89.90 34.40 -41.33
C LEU A 32 -89.37 35.82 -41.09
N SER A 33 -88.32 36.24 -41.82
CA SER A 33 -87.72 37.57 -41.70
C SER A 33 -88.68 38.64 -42.17
N GLU A 34 -89.34 38.40 -43.31
CA GLU A 34 -90.35 39.30 -43.87
C GLU A 34 -91.55 39.48 -42.93
N LEU A 35 -91.98 38.42 -42.23
CA LEU A 35 -93.06 38.49 -41.24
C LEU A 35 -92.66 39.27 -39.97
N PHE A 36 -91.39 39.19 -39.57
CA PHE A 36 -90.87 39.97 -38.45
C PHE A 36 -90.80 41.46 -38.79
N GLU A 37 -90.22 41.80 -39.95
CA GLU A 37 -90.07 43.18 -40.40
C GLU A 37 -91.41 43.89 -40.61
N THR A 38 -92.48 43.12 -40.88
CA THR A 38 -93.84 43.63 -41.06
C THR A 38 -94.69 43.65 -39.78
N GLY A 39 -94.11 43.33 -38.61
CA GLY A 39 -94.76 43.42 -37.29
C GLY A 39 -95.72 42.28 -36.96
N HIS A 40 -95.59 41.12 -37.62
CA HIS A 40 -96.37 39.91 -37.36
C HIS A 40 -95.64 38.90 -36.44
N ASP A 41 -95.03 39.41 -35.38
CA ASP A 41 -94.08 38.70 -34.51
C ASP A 41 -94.63 37.39 -33.95
N GLY A 42 -95.90 37.36 -33.53
CA GLY A 42 -96.51 36.15 -32.97
C GLY A 42 -96.66 34.99 -33.98
N LEU A 43 -96.96 35.31 -35.25
CA LEU A 43 -97.07 34.31 -36.32
C LEU A 43 -95.68 33.84 -36.76
N ALA A 44 -94.73 34.77 -36.88
CA ALA A 44 -93.33 34.46 -37.16
C ALA A 44 -92.75 33.54 -36.07
N ALA A 45 -93.03 33.82 -34.79
CA ALA A 45 -92.56 33.03 -33.66
C ALA A 45 -93.11 31.59 -33.67
N ASP A 46 -94.41 31.40 -33.95
CA ASP A 46 -95.01 30.05 -34.01
C ASP A 46 -94.45 29.19 -35.15
N MET A 47 -94.17 29.81 -36.30
CA MET A 47 -93.58 29.11 -37.45
C MET A 47 -92.10 28.78 -37.20
N LEU A 48 -91.36 29.71 -36.57
CA LEU A 48 -89.99 29.49 -36.16
C LEU A 48 -89.88 28.41 -35.07
N ARG A 49 -90.84 28.35 -34.13
CA ARG A 49 -90.95 27.30 -33.09
C ARG A 49 -91.08 25.89 -33.70
N LYS A 50 -91.94 25.73 -34.72
CA LYS A 50 -92.08 24.44 -35.44
C LYS A 50 -90.80 24.06 -36.19
N ARG A 51 -90.12 25.05 -36.78
CA ARG A 51 -88.84 24.87 -37.46
C ARG A 51 -87.75 24.38 -36.52
N ASN A 52 -87.45 25.15 -35.48
CA ASN A 52 -86.36 24.84 -34.55
C ASN A 52 -86.62 23.58 -33.70
N ASN A 53 -87.89 23.22 -33.43
CA ASN A 53 -88.22 21.94 -32.80
C ASN A 53 -87.95 20.72 -33.70
N SER A 54 -87.86 20.91 -35.03
CA SER A 54 -87.64 19.82 -35.98
C SER A 54 -86.15 19.67 -36.31
N ASN A 55 -85.51 20.77 -36.68
CA ASN A 55 -84.06 20.83 -36.94
C ASN A 55 -83.58 22.27 -36.75
N PRO A 56 -83.04 22.63 -35.57
CA PRO A 56 -82.55 23.98 -35.33
C PRO A 56 -81.30 24.26 -36.19
N THR A 57 -81.17 25.49 -36.69
CA THR A 57 -80.00 25.99 -37.43
C THR A 57 -79.51 27.28 -36.80
N ASN A 58 -78.26 27.70 -37.03
CA ASN A 58 -77.75 28.99 -36.54
C ASN A 58 -78.68 30.14 -36.92
N GLU A 59 -79.00 30.27 -38.21
CA GLU A 59 -79.89 31.33 -38.71
C GLU A 59 -81.28 31.28 -38.05
N GLY A 60 -81.79 30.07 -37.78
CA GLY A 60 -83.08 29.87 -37.12
C GLY A 60 -83.07 30.25 -35.64
N LEU A 61 -81.97 30.02 -34.93
CA LEU A 61 -81.83 30.52 -33.57
C LEU A 61 -81.55 32.02 -33.52
N GLU A 62 -80.80 32.59 -34.48
CA GLU A 62 -80.52 34.04 -34.51
C GLU A 62 -81.82 34.83 -34.66
N MET A 63 -82.71 34.37 -35.55
CA MET A 63 -84.05 34.94 -35.66
C MET A 63 -84.85 34.79 -34.36
N ALA A 64 -84.68 33.69 -33.62
CA ALA A 64 -85.37 33.49 -32.34
C ALA A 64 -84.81 34.42 -31.26
N VAL A 65 -83.51 34.69 -31.26
CA VAL A 65 -82.84 35.66 -30.40
C VAL A 65 -83.35 37.08 -30.66
N ASN A 66 -83.50 37.46 -31.94
CA ASN A 66 -84.04 38.76 -32.31
C ASN A 66 -85.52 38.94 -31.89
N MET A 67 -86.25 37.83 -31.72
CA MET A 67 -87.64 37.77 -31.28
C MET A 67 -87.81 37.30 -29.82
N ARG A 68 -86.77 37.40 -28.98
CA ARG A 68 -86.66 36.73 -27.67
C ARG A 68 -87.90 36.81 -26.76
N ASP A 69 -88.64 37.91 -26.80
CA ASP A 69 -89.83 38.12 -25.97
C ASP A 69 -90.98 37.14 -26.30
N ASN A 70 -90.92 36.45 -27.45
CA ASN A 70 -91.93 35.48 -27.90
C ASN A 70 -91.58 34.01 -27.58
N PHE A 71 -90.40 33.75 -27.01
CA PHE A 71 -89.91 32.40 -26.72
C PHE A 71 -89.61 32.24 -25.25
N THR A 72 -89.95 31.07 -24.70
CA THR A 72 -89.56 30.76 -23.33
C THR A 72 -88.09 30.37 -23.27
N GLU A 73 -87.46 30.66 -22.14
CA GLU A 73 -86.08 30.26 -21.86
C GLU A 73 -85.86 28.75 -22.05
N SER A 74 -86.86 27.94 -21.68
CA SER A 74 -86.85 26.47 -21.82
C SER A 74 -86.83 26.01 -23.28
N GLU A 75 -87.52 26.72 -24.18
CA GLU A 75 -87.51 26.43 -25.63
C GLU A 75 -86.14 26.76 -26.23
N MET A 76 -85.60 27.94 -25.91
CA MET A 76 -84.29 28.37 -26.37
C MET A 76 -83.19 27.41 -25.90
N ARG A 77 -83.18 27.04 -24.61
CA ARG A 77 -82.22 26.07 -24.06
C ARG A 77 -82.28 24.71 -24.76
N ARG A 78 -83.48 24.23 -25.09
CA ARG A 78 -83.66 22.97 -25.81
C ARG A 78 -83.05 23.03 -27.21
N TRP A 79 -83.25 24.12 -27.95
CA TRP A 79 -82.70 24.27 -29.30
C TRP A 79 -81.19 24.42 -29.30
N PHE A 80 -80.61 25.14 -28.33
CA PHE A 80 -79.16 25.20 -28.16
C PHE A 80 -78.55 23.82 -27.91
N ARG A 81 -79.13 23.00 -27.02
CA ARG A 81 -78.65 21.62 -26.77
C ARG A 81 -78.72 20.72 -28.00
N GLU A 82 -79.72 20.92 -28.85
CA GLU A 82 -79.88 20.14 -30.08
C GLU A 82 -78.88 20.57 -31.16
N LEU A 83 -78.56 21.87 -31.27
CA LEU A 83 -77.47 22.36 -32.13
C LEU A 83 -76.10 21.82 -31.69
N GLU A 84 -75.84 21.77 -30.39
CA GLU A 84 -74.60 21.18 -29.85
C GLU A 84 -74.47 19.69 -30.20
N ARG A 85 -75.58 18.93 -30.15
CA ARG A 85 -75.59 17.53 -30.60
C ARG A 85 -75.29 17.36 -32.08
N GLN A 86 -75.50 18.39 -32.88
CA GLN A 86 -75.22 18.41 -34.31
C GLN A 86 -73.80 18.88 -34.63
N ASP A 87 -73.00 19.21 -33.61
CA ASP A 87 -71.60 19.67 -33.73
C ASP A 87 -71.46 20.93 -34.63
N VAL A 88 -72.47 21.79 -34.59
CA VAL A 88 -72.52 23.04 -35.37
C VAL A 88 -71.85 24.16 -34.56
N ASN A 89 -70.83 24.79 -35.14
CA ASN A 89 -70.24 26.01 -34.57
C ASN A 89 -71.28 27.13 -34.53
N LEU A 90 -71.60 27.61 -33.34
CA LEU A 90 -72.53 28.72 -33.14
C LEU A 90 -71.93 30.02 -33.70
N SER A 91 -72.78 30.89 -34.24
CA SER A 91 -72.36 32.24 -34.61
C SER A 91 -72.09 33.09 -33.37
N GLU A 92 -71.33 34.18 -33.56
CA GLU A 92 -71.00 35.15 -32.50
C GLU A 92 -72.23 35.64 -31.73
N THR A 93 -73.30 36.01 -32.44
CA THR A 93 -74.56 36.49 -31.84
C THR A 93 -75.25 35.42 -30.98
N LEU A 94 -75.14 34.15 -31.40
CA LEU A 94 -75.72 33.03 -30.66
C LEU A 94 -74.90 32.64 -29.45
N LEU A 95 -73.58 32.74 -29.52
CA LEU A 95 -72.70 32.47 -28.39
C LEU A 95 -72.91 33.50 -27.28
N ASP A 96 -73.03 34.79 -27.60
CA ASP A 96 -73.30 35.85 -26.61
C ASP A 96 -74.68 35.69 -25.97
N PHE A 97 -75.70 35.40 -26.77
CA PHE A 97 -77.03 35.11 -26.21
C PHE A 97 -77.04 33.84 -25.35
N LYS A 98 -76.35 32.78 -25.78
CA LYS A 98 -76.23 31.53 -25.02
C LYS A 98 -75.49 31.74 -23.70
N PHE A 99 -74.43 32.54 -23.67
CA PHE A 99 -73.72 32.85 -22.44
C PHE A 99 -74.65 33.51 -21.41
N ASN A 100 -75.39 34.56 -21.81
CA ASN A 100 -76.38 35.23 -20.96
C ASN A 100 -77.57 34.34 -20.59
N LEU A 101 -77.99 33.43 -21.48
CA LEU A 101 -79.08 32.51 -21.22
C LEU A 101 -78.70 31.43 -20.21
N PHE A 102 -77.45 30.94 -20.21
CA PHE A 102 -77.02 29.80 -19.40
C PHE A 102 -76.29 30.17 -18.11
N SER A 103 -75.89 31.44 -17.92
CA SER A 103 -75.09 31.92 -16.79
C SER A 103 -75.66 31.57 -15.40
N GLU A 104 -76.99 31.55 -15.21
CA GLU A 104 -77.61 31.27 -13.89
C GLU A 104 -78.02 29.80 -13.63
N ALA A 105 -78.13 28.94 -14.66
CA ALA A 105 -78.76 27.62 -14.50
C ALA A 105 -77.84 26.41 -14.68
N ASP A 106 -76.71 26.55 -15.38
CA ASP A 106 -75.72 25.49 -15.54
C ASP A 106 -74.32 26.10 -15.73
N PRO A 107 -73.57 26.25 -14.63
CA PRO A 107 -72.24 26.87 -14.64
C PRO A 107 -71.26 26.19 -15.61
N ALA A 108 -71.37 24.87 -15.83
CA ALA A 108 -70.48 24.14 -16.73
C ALA A 108 -70.76 24.43 -18.21
N VAL A 109 -72.03 24.64 -18.57
CA VAL A 109 -72.43 25.05 -19.92
C VAL A 109 -72.05 26.51 -20.17
N ALA A 110 -72.25 27.38 -19.18
CA ALA A 110 -71.84 28.77 -19.25
C ALA A 110 -70.31 28.91 -19.41
N ALA A 111 -69.53 28.17 -18.62
CA ALA A 111 -68.06 28.16 -18.69
C ALA A 111 -67.54 27.68 -20.06
N ASN A 112 -68.09 26.58 -20.60
CA ASN A 112 -67.70 26.10 -21.94
C ASN A 112 -68.11 27.05 -23.06
N THR A 113 -69.27 27.71 -22.94
CA THR A 113 -69.73 28.71 -23.91
C THR A 113 -68.84 29.95 -23.88
N ALA A 114 -68.41 30.38 -22.68
CA ALA A 114 -67.43 31.45 -22.52
C ALA A 114 -66.08 31.10 -23.15
N PHE A 115 -65.64 29.84 -23.04
CA PHE A 115 -64.43 29.39 -23.73
C PHE A 115 -64.54 29.45 -25.25
N GLN A 116 -65.69 29.09 -25.83
CA GLN A 116 -65.94 29.24 -27.28
C GLN A 116 -65.96 30.72 -27.72
N LEU A 117 -66.48 31.62 -26.89
CA LEU A 117 -66.42 33.07 -27.12
C LEU A 117 -64.97 33.59 -27.07
N TYR A 118 -64.15 33.05 -26.17
CA TYR A 118 -62.71 33.32 -26.12
C TYR A 118 -62.01 32.86 -27.41
N GLU A 119 -62.26 31.62 -27.87
CA GLU A 119 -61.67 31.10 -29.11
C GLU A 119 -62.05 31.94 -30.34
N SER A 120 -63.20 32.63 -30.28
CA SER A 120 -63.69 33.55 -31.32
C SER A 120 -63.11 34.98 -31.21
N GLY A 121 -62.33 35.28 -30.17
CA GLY A 121 -61.62 36.55 -29.99
C GLY A 121 -62.46 37.71 -29.42
N ILE A 122 -63.66 37.42 -28.88
CA ILE A 122 -64.67 38.44 -28.53
C ILE A 122 -64.57 38.89 -27.07
N LEU A 123 -64.14 38.00 -26.17
CA LEU A 123 -64.14 38.30 -24.74
C LEU A 123 -63.10 39.38 -24.38
N ASN A 124 -63.55 40.39 -23.64
CA ASN A 124 -62.66 41.34 -22.98
C ASN A 124 -61.98 40.68 -21.76
N ASP A 125 -60.92 41.30 -21.25
CA ASP A 125 -60.11 40.72 -20.17
C ASP A 125 -60.86 40.53 -18.84
N ALA A 126 -61.88 41.35 -18.53
CA ALA A 126 -62.71 41.16 -17.34
C ALA A 126 -63.60 39.91 -17.46
N SER A 127 -64.20 39.70 -18.63
CA SER A 127 -65.01 38.50 -18.92
C SER A 127 -64.15 37.23 -19.01
N LYS A 128 -62.91 37.34 -19.50
CA LYS A 128 -61.95 36.22 -19.48
C LYS A 128 -61.63 35.77 -18.05
N MET A 129 -61.47 36.71 -17.10
CA MET A 129 -61.22 36.38 -15.70
C MET A 129 -62.38 35.60 -15.07
N GLU A 130 -63.59 36.12 -15.18
CA GLU A 130 -64.81 35.49 -14.62
C GLU A 130 -65.04 34.10 -15.24
N ALA A 131 -64.91 33.99 -16.56
CA ALA A 131 -65.04 32.72 -17.27
C ALA A 131 -63.97 31.70 -16.86
N SER A 132 -62.75 32.15 -16.58
CA SER A 132 -61.66 31.27 -16.14
C SER A 132 -61.89 30.73 -14.72
N GLU A 133 -62.47 31.52 -13.82
CA GLU A 133 -62.88 31.05 -12.48
C GLU A 133 -63.95 29.96 -12.59
N MET A 134 -64.97 30.19 -13.42
CA MET A 134 -66.02 29.20 -13.67
C MET A 134 -65.47 27.90 -14.29
N LEU A 135 -64.53 28.01 -15.24
CA LEU A 135 -63.87 26.86 -15.86
C LEU A 135 -63.09 26.03 -14.84
N LEU A 136 -62.41 26.68 -13.91
CA LEU A 136 -61.70 26.01 -12.82
C LEU A 136 -62.68 25.26 -11.89
N GLU A 137 -63.74 25.93 -11.43
CA GLU A 137 -64.76 25.33 -10.56
C GLU A 137 -65.48 24.14 -11.21
N CYS A 138 -65.68 24.21 -12.53
CA CYS A 138 -66.30 23.13 -13.31
C CYS A 138 -65.32 22.00 -13.69
N GLY A 139 -64.08 22.02 -13.19
CA GLY A 139 -63.09 20.97 -13.40
C GLY A 139 -62.46 20.95 -14.79
N SER A 140 -62.39 22.11 -15.47
CA SER A 140 -61.70 22.29 -16.76
C SER A 140 -60.50 23.25 -16.64
N PRO A 141 -59.50 22.95 -15.78
CA PRO A 141 -58.39 23.85 -15.50
C PRO A 141 -57.48 24.13 -16.70
N ASP A 142 -57.33 23.19 -17.64
CA ASP A 142 -56.51 23.39 -18.85
C ASP A 142 -57.05 24.53 -19.72
N LYS A 143 -58.39 24.59 -19.87
CA LYS A 143 -59.09 25.65 -20.60
C LYS A 143 -58.97 27.00 -19.88
N ALA A 144 -59.10 26.99 -18.55
CA ALA A 144 -58.91 28.20 -17.76
C ALA A 144 -57.52 28.80 -17.99
N ILE A 145 -56.46 27.98 -18.01
CA ILE A 145 -55.08 28.45 -18.19
C ILE A 145 -54.83 29.09 -19.55
N LEU A 146 -55.34 28.48 -20.64
CA LEU A 146 -55.23 29.05 -21.98
C LEU A 146 -55.90 30.43 -22.06
N MET A 147 -57.09 30.56 -21.47
CA MET A 147 -57.83 31.81 -21.45
C MET A 147 -57.12 32.88 -20.61
N ILE A 148 -56.64 32.54 -19.41
CA ILE A 148 -55.89 33.46 -18.53
C ILE A 148 -54.61 33.95 -19.22
N GLY A 149 -53.88 33.08 -19.92
CA GLY A 149 -52.66 33.43 -20.64
C GLY A 149 -52.84 34.46 -21.77
N SER A 150 -54.08 34.71 -22.19
CA SER A 150 -54.44 35.70 -23.21
C SER A 150 -54.84 37.07 -22.67
N ILE A 151 -54.80 37.27 -21.35
CA ILE A 151 -55.12 38.55 -20.71
C ILE A 151 -53.93 39.50 -20.88
N GLU A 152 -54.19 40.70 -21.41
CA GLU A 152 -53.15 41.71 -21.70
C GLU A 152 -53.22 42.90 -20.75
N ASN A 153 -54.40 43.18 -20.18
CA ASN A 153 -54.60 44.31 -19.29
C ASN A 153 -53.87 44.12 -17.95
N ILE A 154 -53.00 45.08 -17.63
CA ILE A 154 -52.13 45.08 -16.46
C ILE A 154 -52.89 45.11 -15.13
N GLU A 155 -54.11 45.69 -15.10
CA GLU A 155 -54.93 45.78 -13.89
C GLU A 155 -55.35 44.40 -13.38
N PHE A 156 -55.55 43.43 -14.28
CA PHE A 156 -55.93 42.06 -13.93
C PHE A 156 -54.74 41.14 -13.67
N ARG A 157 -53.50 41.60 -13.88
CA ARG A 157 -52.31 40.76 -13.89
C ARG A 157 -52.10 39.96 -12.61
N VAL A 158 -52.35 40.56 -11.44
CA VAL A 158 -52.19 39.90 -10.14
C VAL A 158 -53.26 38.82 -9.93
N ALA A 159 -54.52 39.15 -10.24
CA ALA A 159 -55.63 38.20 -10.12
C ALA A 159 -55.49 37.05 -11.13
N ALA A 160 -55.10 37.36 -12.37
CA ALA A 160 -54.79 36.39 -13.42
C ALA A 160 -53.68 35.43 -12.99
N SER A 161 -52.59 35.94 -12.40
CA SER A 161 -51.50 35.12 -11.88
C SER A 161 -51.97 34.13 -10.79
N GLN A 162 -52.77 34.60 -9.82
CA GLN A 162 -53.30 33.75 -8.74
C GLN A 162 -54.24 32.66 -9.27
N LEU A 163 -55.13 33.03 -10.19
CA LEU A 163 -56.07 32.10 -10.80
C LEU A 163 -55.38 31.08 -11.72
N ALA A 164 -54.34 31.50 -12.45
CA ALA A 164 -53.54 30.60 -13.26
C ALA A 164 -52.81 29.57 -12.40
N ALA A 165 -52.21 29.99 -11.28
CA ALA A 165 -51.56 29.10 -10.33
C ALA A 165 -52.54 28.09 -9.70
N ALA A 166 -53.74 28.53 -9.31
CA ALA A 166 -54.80 27.64 -8.82
C ALA A 166 -55.23 26.62 -9.87
N SER A 167 -55.36 27.07 -11.13
CA SER A 167 -55.71 26.20 -12.25
C SER A 167 -54.61 25.19 -12.57
N ALA A 168 -53.35 25.61 -12.59
CA ALA A 168 -52.21 24.71 -12.83
C ALA A 168 -52.14 23.60 -11.78
N LYS A 169 -52.37 23.91 -10.50
CA LYS A 169 -52.42 22.91 -9.41
C LYS A 169 -53.55 21.89 -9.57
N ALA A 170 -54.65 22.26 -10.21
CA ALA A 170 -55.81 21.40 -10.43
C ALA A 170 -55.64 20.43 -11.62
N ILE A 171 -54.67 20.66 -12.51
CA ILE A 171 -54.35 19.74 -13.62
C ILE A 171 -53.75 18.44 -13.08
N LYS A 172 -54.29 17.29 -13.55
CA LYS A 172 -53.83 15.95 -13.14
C LYS A 172 -52.73 15.37 -14.01
N ASN A 173 -52.71 15.71 -15.31
CA ASN A 173 -51.70 15.22 -16.24
C ASN A 173 -50.39 16.01 -16.05
N ILE A 174 -49.26 15.30 -15.92
CA ILE A 174 -47.99 15.92 -15.57
C ILE A 174 -47.41 16.81 -16.70
N GLU A 175 -47.61 16.41 -17.96
CA GLU A 175 -47.18 17.18 -19.14
C GLU A 175 -48.00 18.46 -19.26
N SER A 176 -49.33 18.33 -19.21
CA SER A 176 -50.24 19.49 -19.27
C SER A 176 -50.04 20.44 -18.09
N GLN A 177 -49.72 19.90 -16.91
CA GLN A 177 -49.39 20.70 -15.73
C GLN A 177 -48.05 21.42 -15.89
N ALA A 178 -47.05 20.80 -16.51
CA ALA A 178 -45.77 21.45 -16.81
C ALA A 178 -45.94 22.57 -17.86
N ASP A 179 -46.72 22.33 -18.93
CA ASP A 179 -47.07 23.34 -19.94
C ASP A 179 -47.76 24.56 -19.30
N ALA A 180 -48.68 24.31 -18.38
CA ALA A 180 -49.34 25.36 -17.63
C ALA A 180 -48.36 26.19 -16.80
N TRP A 181 -47.47 25.54 -16.05
CA TRP A 181 -46.47 26.25 -15.24
C TRP A 181 -45.47 27.03 -16.10
N ARG A 182 -45.11 26.51 -17.27
CA ARG A 182 -44.26 27.22 -18.24
C ARG A 182 -44.93 28.50 -18.72
N LEU A 183 -46.20 28.40 -19.14
CA LEU A 183 -46.98 29.57 -19.55
C LEU A 183 -47.06 30.61 -18.43
N ILE A 184 -47.25 30.17 -17.18
CA ILE A 184 -47.29 31.05 -16.01
C ILE A 184 -45.95 31.75 -15.80
N ALA A 185 -44.84 31.00 -15.88
CA ALA A 185 -43.50 31.56 -15.75
C ALA A 185 -43.23 32.64 -16.81
N ASP A 186 -43.51 32.33 -18.09
CA ASP A 186 -43.26 33.23 -19.22
C ASP A 186 -44.12 34.51 -19.17
N ARG A 187 -45.39 34.41 -18.75
CA ARG A 187 -46.34 35.55 -18.78
C ARG A 187 -46.37 36.36 -17.49
N PHE A 188 -46.43 35.67 -16.36
CA PHE A 188 -46.77 36.29 -15.06
C PHE A 188 -45.60 36.29 -14.08
N GLY A 189 -44.62 35.40 -14.28
CA GLY A 189 -43.67 35.02 -13.25
C GLY A 189 -44.32 34.10 -12.21
N VAL A 190 -43.57 33.11 -11.75
CA VAL A 190 -44.04 32.19 -10.69
C VAL A 190 -43.77 32.82 -9.33
N GLN A 191 -44.80 32.88 -8.49
CA GLN A 191 -44.69 33.35 -7.10
C GLN A 191 -43.85 32.39 -6.27
N ASP A 192 -43.13 32.89 -5.26
CA ASP A 192 -42.22 32.08 -4.45
C ASP A 192 -42.90 30.87 -3.78
N ALA A 193 -44.15 31.04 -3.33
CA ALA A 193 -44.95 29.99 -2.72
C ALA A 193 -45.25 28.80 -3.67
N ASP A 194 -45.13 29.00 -4.98
CA ASP A 194 -45.49 28.04 -6.02
C ASP A 194 -44.28 27.48 -6.78
N LEU A 195 -43.09 28.04 -6.58
CA LEU A 195 -41.86 27.65 -7.28
C LEU A 195 -41.56 26.17 -7.16
N LEU A 196 -41.62 25.60 -5.96
CA LEU A 196 -41.29 24.20 -5.74
C LEU A 196 -42.24 23.26 -6.51
N ILE A 197 -43.52 23.61 -6.57
CA ILE A 197 -44.53 22.84 -7.30
C ILE A 197 -44.25 22.95 -8.80
N ALA A 198 -44.05 24.16 -9.32
CA ALA A 198 -43.75 24.41 -10.72
C ALA A 198 -42.49 23.66 -11.18
N ALA A 199 -41.37 23.86 -10.49
CA ALA A 199 -40.09 23.23 -10.79
C ALA A 199 -40.16 21.70 -10.68
N SER A 200 -40.81 21.16 -9.65
CA SER A 200 -40.96 19.71 -9.47
C SER A 200 -41.76 19.06 -10.61
N ARG A 201 -42.80 19.73 -11.11
CA ARG A 201 -43.63 19.23 -12.21
C ARG A 201 -42.92 19.29 -13.55
N MET A 202 -42.26 20.41 -13.85
CA MET A 202 -41.40 20.51 -15.04
C MET A 202 -40.30 19.44 -15.03
N TYR A 203 -39.61 19.27 -13.88
CA TYR A 203 -38.58 18.24 -13.73
C TYR A 203 -39.14 16.83 -13.98
N SER A 204 -40.30 16.52 -13.41
CA SER A 204 -40.92 15.19 -13.53
C SER A 204 -41.45 14.91 -14.95
N ALA A 205 -41.75 15.94 -15.74
CA ALA A 205 -42.06 15.87 -17.17
C ALA A 205 -40.79 15.84 -18.06
N GLY A 206 -39.58 15.79 -17.47
CA GLY A 206 -38.32 15.78 -18.22
C GLY A 206 -37.91 17.12 -18.83
N ARG A 207 -38.54 18.23 -18.41
CA ARG A 207 -38.29 19.59 -18.93
C ARG A 207 -37.19 20.29 -18.15
N HIS A 208 -35.98 19.74 -18.19
CA HIS A 208 -34.84 20.20 -17.38
C HIS A 208 -34.38 21.62 -17.71
N THR A 209 -34.38 22.02 -18.99
CA THR A 209 -34.04 23.39 -19.39
C THR A 209 -35.02 24.42 -18.82
N GLU A 210 -36.32 24.11 -18.80
CA GLU A 210 -37.35 25.02 -18.24
C GLU A 210 -37.20 25.17 -16.73
N VAL A 211 -36.76 24.11 -16.03
CA VAL A 211 -36.42 24.19 -14.59
C VAL A 211 -35.22 25.10 -14.36
N ILE A 212 -34.21 25.03 -15.24
CA ILE A 212 -33.04 25.91 -15.19
C ILE A 212 -33.46 27.36 -15.42
N ASP A 213 -34.20 27.63 -16.50
CA ASP A 213 -34.68 28.98 -16.83
C ASP A 213 -35.50 29.59 -15.67
N LEU A 214 -36.33 28.77 -15.00
CA LEU A 214 -37.15 29.22 -13.87
C LEU A 214 -36.35 29.58 -12.61
N LEU A 215 -35.20 28.92 -12.37
CA LEU A 215 -34.49 28.99 -11.08
C LEU A 215 -33.10 29.64 -11.17
N ALA A 216 -32.46 29.67 -12.33
CA ALA A 216 -31.05 30.09 -12.48
C ALA A 216 -30.81 31.58 -12.30
N GLU A 217 -31.81 32.44 -12.56
CA GLU A 217 -31.71 33.88 -12.36
C GLU A 217 -31.81 34.29 -10.88
N ARG A 218 -32.18 33.35 -10.00
CA ARG A 218 -32.28 33.58 -8.56
C ARG A 218 -30.94 33.29 -7.91
N ASP A 219 -30.63 34.02 -6.83
CA ASP A 219 -29.43 33.74 -6.06
C ASP A 219 -29.53 32.30 -5.50
N SER A 220 -28.51 31.49 -5.78
CA SER A 220 -28.44 30.11 -5.29
C SER A 220 -28.53 30.04 -3.76
N ASP A 221 -28.08 31.09 -3.06
CA ASP A 221 -28.11 31.19 -1.61
C ASP A 221 -29.51 31.41 -1.04
N GLU A 222 -30.44 31.93 -1.84
CA GLU A 222 -31.83 32.17 -1.48
C GLU A 222 -32.75 30.96 -1.78
N LEU A 223 -32.31 30.03 -2.62
CA LEU A 223 -33.07 28.81 -2.91
C LEU A 223 -33.07 27.85 -1.71
N ASP A 224 -34.25 27.34 -1.35
CA ASP A 224 -34.35 26.26 -0.38
C ASP A 224 -33.68 24.96 -0.89
N ARG A 225 -33.43 24.01 0.02
CA ARG A 225 -32.78 22.72 -0.30
C ARG A 225 -33.45 22.00 -1.48
N SER A 226 -34.77 21.98 -1.55
CA SER A 226 -35.50 21.19 -2.56
C SER A 226 -35.39 21.81 -3.95
N LEU A 227 -35.50 23.14 -4.03
CA LEU A 227 -35.31 23.91 -5.26
C LEU A 227 -33.86 23.85 -5.75
N GLY A 228 -32.89 24.06 -4.86
CA GLY A 228 -31.46 23.94 -5.19
C GLY A 228 -31.11 22.55 -5.74
N LEU A 229 -31.66 21.49 -5.14
CA LEU A 229 -31.41 20.12 -5.61
C LEU A 229 -32.03 19.84 -6.99
N LEU A 230 -33.24 20.35 -7.27
CA LEU A 230 -33.86 20.24 -8.58
C LEU A 230 -33.06 20.99 -9.66
N LEU A 231 -32.55 22.18 -9.33
CA LEU A 231 -31.69 22.96 -10.21
C LEU A 231 -30.38 22.22 -10.51
N ALA A 232 -29.67 21.75 -9.47
CA ALA A 232 -28.42 21.00 -9.63
C ALA A 232 -28.62 19.70 -10.45
N ARG A 233 -29.69 18.94 -10.19
CA ARG A 233 -30.03 17.73 -10.98
C ARG A 233 -30.36 18.06 -12.43
N SER A 234 -31.01 19.20 -12.68
CA SER A 234 -31.33 19.63 -14.04
C SER A 234 -30.06 19.99 -14.80
N TYR A 235 -29.17 20.79 -14.21
CA TYR A 235 -27.84 21.07 -14.77
C TYR A 235 -27.04 19.79 -15.06
N PHE A 236 -27.03 18.84 -14.12
CA PHE A 236 -26.38 17.54 -14.35
C PHE A 236 -26.97 16.79 -15.55
N THR A 237 -28.29 16.80 -15.70
CA THR A 237 -29.00 16.05 -16.74
C THR A 237 -28.77 16.64 -18.14
N VAL A 238 -28.62 17.97 -18.24
CA VAL A 238 -28.28 18.66 -19.49
C VAL A 238 -26.76 18.74 -19.73
N GLU A 239 -25.96 18.03 -18.94
CA GLU A 239 -24.50 17.94 -19.02
C GLU A 239 -23.75 19.27 -18.75
N GLU A 240 -24.38 20.22 -18.06
CA GLU A 240 -23.76 21.46 -17.59
C GLU A 240 -23.12 21.27 -16.20
N TYR A 241 -22.02 20.51 -16.16
CA TYR A 241 -21.41 20.06 -14.90
C TYR A 241 -20.85 21.18 -14.03
N ASP A 242 -20.29 22.25 -14.61
CA ASP A 242 -19.76 23.38 -13.84
C ASP A 242 -20.87 24.14 -13.09
N ASN A 243 -22.01 24.36 -13.75
CA ASN A 243 -23.18 24.97 -13.13
C ASN A 243 -23.77 24.06 -12.04
N CYS A 244 -23.83 22.74 -12.28
CA CYS A 244 -24.21 21.76 -11.27
C CYS A 244 -23.30 21.85 -10.03
N LEU A 245 -21.98 21.96 -10.22
CA LEU A 245 -21.02 22.06 -9.12
C LEU A 245 -21.18 23.36 -8.34
N ASN A 246 -21.34 24.49 -9.02
CA ASN A 246 -21.52 25.80 -8.37
C ASN A 246 -22.75 25.79 -7.45
N VAL A 247 -23.90 25.30 -7.94
CA VAL A 247 -25.11 25.17 -7.10
C VAL A 247 -24.87 24.20 -5.95
N SER A 248 -24.21 23.06 -6.21
CA SER A 248 -23.93 22.06 -5.18
C SER A 248 -23.02 22.59 -4.06
N ARG A 249 -22.03 23.46 -4.37
CA ARG A 249 -21.16 24.10 -3.38
C ARG A 249 -21.93 25.02 -2.44
N SER A 250 -22.73 25.94 -2.98
CA SER A 250 -23.60 26.83 -2.18
C SER A 250 -24.56 26.03 -1.29
N MET A 251 -25.03 24.88 -1.77
CA MET A 251 -25.87 23.99 -0.96
C MET A 251 -25.09 23.33 0.18
N LEU A 252 -23.86 22.86 -0.04
CA LEU A 252 -23.04 22.25 1.01
C LEU A 252 -22.62 23.24 2.10
N GLU A 253 -22.44 24.52 1.78
CA GLU A 253 -22.16 25.54 2.81
C GLU A 253 -23.27 25.62 3.87
N ARG A 254 -24.53 25.38 3.46
CA ARG A 254 -25.71 25.40 4.34
C ARG A 254 -26.07 24.03 4.89
N HIS A 255 -25.82 22.98 4.11
CA HIS A 255 -26.13 21.59 4.44
C HIS A 255 -24.93 20.69 4.15
N PRO A 256 -23.87 20.71 4.99
CA PRO A 256 -22.62 19.98 4.74
C PRO A 256 -22.77 18.46 4.57
N ASP A 257 -23.86 17.90 5.11
CA ASP A 257 -24.11 16.45 5.18
C ASP A 257 -25.16 15.96 4.18
N ASP A 258 -25.49 16.80 3.18
CA ASP A 258 -26.49 16.47 2.18
C ASP A 258 -25.98 15.42 1.18
N GLN A 259 -26.43 14.19 1.37
CA GLN A 259 -26.02 13.03 0.57
C GLN A 259 -26.37 13.16 -0.92
N ASP A 260 -27.49 13.81 -1.25
CA ASP A 260 -27.88 13.99 -2.65
C ASP A 260 -26.93 14.96 -3.36
N VAL A 261 -26.51 16.01 -2.65
CA VAL A 261 -25.58 17.04 -3.16
C VAL A 261 -24.17 16.48 -3.28
N LEU A 262 -23.68 15.77 -2.24
CA LEU A 262 -22.38 15.08 -2.28
C LEU A 262 -22.30 14.12 -3.48
N ARG A 263 -23.36 13.33 -3.74
CA ARG A 263 -23.43 12.43 -4.90
C ARG A 263 -23.41 13.16 -6.24
N LEU A 264 -24.03 14.34 -6.33
CA LEU A 264 -23.98 15.15 -7.55
C LEU A 264 -22.58 15.66 -7.82
N ILE A 265 -21.86 16.16 -6.82
CA ILE A 265 -20.46 16.60 -6.96
C ILE A 265 -19.59 15.44 -7.47
N ILE A 266 -19.66 14.28 -6.81
CA ILE A 266 -18.90 13.08 -7.19
C ILE A 266 -19.19 12.69 -8.65
N ARG A 267 -20.46 12.69 -9.05
CA ARG A 267 -20.87 12.31 -10.41
C ARG A 267 -20.45 13.34 -11.47
N SER A 268 -20.55 14.64 -11.16
CA SER A 268 -20.19 15.73 -12.06
C SER A 268 -18.69 15.73 -12.35
N LYS A 269 -17.84 15.71 -11.31
CA LYS A 269 -16.38 15.64 -11.47
C LYS A 269 -15.93 14.41 -12.25
N ARG A 270 -16.58 13.27 -12.00
CA ARG A 270 -16.33 12.03 -12.75
C ARG A 270 -16.65 12.19 -14.24
N ARG A 271 -17.72 12.89 -14.61
CA ARG A 271 -18.08 13.13 -16.01
C ARG A 271 -17.13 14.10 -16.71
N GLN A 272 -16.52 15.02 -15.97
CA GLN A 272 -15.48 15.93 -16.46
C GLN A 272 -14.12 15.24 -16.68
N GLY A 273 -13.92 14.03 -16.14
CA GLY A 273 -12.66 13.30 -16.25
C GLY A 273 -11.65 13.63 -15.14
N ASP A 274 -12.01 14.52 -14.21
CA ASP A 274 -11.18 14.98 -13.10
C ASP A 274 -11.30 14.03 -11.89
N VAL A 275 -10.93 12.76 -12.10
CA VAL A 275 -11.09 11.69 -11.09
C VAL A 275 -10.14 11.87 -9.88
N GLY A 276 -9.09 12.68 -10.02
CA GLY A 276 -8.15 13.03 -8.96
C GLY A 276 -8.39 14.41 -8.32
N ASP A 277 -9.54 15.03 -8.56
CA ASP A 277 -9.85 16.36 -8.04
C ASP A 277 -10.09 16.35 -6.52
N GLU A 278 -9.51 17.34 -5.84
CA GLU A 278 -9.56 17.49 -4.39
C GLU A 278 -11.00 17.59 -3.87
N GLU A 279 -11.88 18.25 -4.62
CA GLU A 279 -13.30 18.40 -4.28
C GLU A 279 -14.06 17.07 -4.33
N ALA A 280 -13.76 16.22 -5.31
CA ALA A 280 -14.34 14.88 -5.40
C ALA A 280 -13.86 14.00 -4.24
N PHE A 281 -12.58 14.11 -3.88
CA PHE A 281 -12.01 13.40 -2.73
C PHE A 281 -12.68 13.81 -1.42
N GLN A 282 -12.87 15.11 -1.17
CA GLN A 282 -13.57 15.62 0.02
C GLN A 282 -15.02 15.11 0.09
N ALA A 283 -15.76 15.13 -1.03
CA ALA A 283 -17.13 14.65 -1.08
C ALA A 283 -17.24 13.13 -0.82
N LEU A 284 -16.28 12.34 -1.34
CA LEU A 284 -16.17 10.90 -1.08
C LEU A 284 -15.88 10.62 0.39
N SER A 285 -14.90 11.31 0.98
CA SER A 285 -14.53 11.17 2.39
C SER A 285 -15.71 11.52 3.31
N ARG A 286 -16.45 12.61 3.04
CA ARG A 286 -17.64 12.96 3.83
C ARG A 286 -18.75 11.92 3.68
N SER A 287 -18.97 11.40 2.46
CA SER A 287 -19.96 10.33 2.22
C SER A 287 -19.62 9.04 2.98
N LEU A 288 -18.34 8.73 3.13
CA LEU A 288 -17.84 7.60 3.91
C LEU A 288 -18.13 7.78 5.40
N GLU A 289 -17.83 8.96 5.96
CA GLU A 289 -18.11 9.29 7.37
C GLU A 289 -19.60 9.18 7.72
N LEU A 290 -20.47 9.56 6.79
CA LEU A 290 -21.91 9.44 6.92
C LEU A 290 -22.44 8.00 6.70
N GLY A 291 -21.59 7.06 6.27
CA GLY A 291 -21.97 5.67 5.99
C GLY A 291 -22.90 5.50 4.78
N THR A 292 -22.88 6.45 3.83
CA THR A 292 -23.82 6.49 2.68
C THR A 292 -23.15 6.45 1.31
N ILE A 293 -21.83 6.28 1.32
CA ILE A 293 -21.00 6.08 0.15
C ILE A 293 -21.43 4.82 -0.63
N HIS A 294 -21.41 4.92 -1.96
CA HIS A 294 -21.69 3.79 -2.83
C HIS A 294 -20.48 2.83 -2.88
N PRO A 295 -20.65 1.49 -2.91
CA PRO A 295 -19.53 0.54 -2.89
C PRO A 295 -18.43 0.76 -3.95
N GLU A 296 -18.80 1.06 -5.20
CA GLU A 296 -17.80 1.38 -6.25
C GLU A 296 -17.02 2.68 -5.97
N ASP A 297 -17.67 3.66 -5.35
CA ASP A 297 -17.04 4.94 -4.99
C ASP A 297 -16.14 4.75 -3.75
N ALA A 298 -16.56 3.91 -2.80
CA ALA A 298 -15.76 3.50 -1.64
C ALA A 298 -14.50 2.71 -2.05
N TYR A 299 -14.62 1.81 -3.03
CA TYR A 299 -13.47 1.11 -3.62
C TYR A 299 -12.44 2.08 -4.24
N ARG A 300 -12.91 3.09 -4.98
CA ARG A 300 -12.03 4.11 -5.59
C ARG A 300 -11.35 4.96 -4.54
N LEU A 301 -12.11 5.43 -3.55
CA LEU A 301 -11.58 6.18 -2.42
C LEU A 301 -10.49 5.36 -1.70
N ALA A 302 -10.76 4.07 -1.41
CA ALA A 302 -9.78 3.19 -0.80
C ALA A 302 -8.49 3.07 -1.63
N ARG A 303 -8.57 2.99 -2.97
CA ARG A 303 -7.39 2.95 -3.84
C ARG A 303 -6.56 4.24 -3.77
N THR A 304 -7.21 5.41 -3.83
CA THR A 304 -6.52 6.69 -3.75
C THR A 304 -5.88 6.89 -2.38
N LEU A 305 -6.56 6.49 -1.30
CA LEU A 305 -6.00 6.54 0.06
C LEU A 305 -4.78 5.62 0.22
N VAL A 306 -4.78 4.45 -0.41
CA VAL A 306 -3.61 3.56 -0.47
C VAL A 306 -2.42 4.21 -1.20
N GLU A 307 -2.66 4.99 -2.24
CA GLU A 307 -1.59 5.74 -2.95
C GLU A 307 -1.03 6.88 -2.10
N ASN A 308 -1.83 7.43 -1.18
CA ASN A 308 -1.45 8.47 -0.23
C ASN A 308 -0.99 7.95 1.14
N GLU A 309 -0.86 6.62 1.31
CA GLU A 309 -0.45 5.95 2.55
C GLU A 309 -1.38 6.22 3.78
N ASP A 310 -2.64 6.60 3.56
CA ASP A 310 -3.66 6.71 4.63
C ASP A 310 -4.39 5.37 4.82
N TRP A 311 -3.76 4.47 5.56
CA TRP A 311 -4.23 3.10 5.75
C TRP A 311 -5.49 2.98 6.61
N GLU A 312 -5.67 3.86 7.59
CA GLU A 312 -6.82 3.82 8.49
C GLU A 312 -8.11 4.18 7.75
N THR A 313 -8.09 5.29 7.01
CA THR A 313 -9.25 5.70 6.20
C THR A 313 -9.48 4.74 5.05
N ALA A 314 -8.40 4.22 4.43
CA ALA A 314 -8.51 3.19 3.40
C ALA A 314 -9.22 1.92 3.93
N SER A 315 -8.93 1.51 5.18
CA SER A 315 -9.61 0.37 5.82
C SER A 315 -11.11 0.62 5.97
N LYS A 316 -11.51 1.81 6.44
CA LYS A 316 -12.94 2.17 6.56
C LYS A 316 -13.62 2.19 5.19
N ALA A 317 -12.96 2.76 4.18
CA ALA A 317 -13.46 2.83 2.81
C ALA A 317 -13.66 1.44 2.20
N ILE A 318 -12.68 0.54 2.32
CA ILE A 318 -12.80 -0.80 1.75
C ILE A 318 -13.85 -1.64 2.48
N ASP A 319 -14.00 -1.49 3.81
CA ASP A 319 -15.04 -2.20 4.56
C ASP A 319 -16.46 -1.77 4.15
N ALA A 320 -16.66 -0.52 3.77
CA ALA A 320 -17.92 -0.03 3.23
C ALA A 320 -18.32 -0.71 1.90
N VAL A 321 -17.36 -1.27 1.15
CA VAL A 321 -17.65 -2.07 -0.06
C VAL A 321 -18.36 -3.38 0.31
N PHE A 322 -17.95 -4.00 1.42
CA PHE A 322 -18.45 -5.31 1.86
C PHE A 322 -19.75 -5.23 2.67
N SER A 323 -20.13 -4.04 3.17
CA SER A 323 -21.39 -3.83 3.89
C SER A 323 -22.58 -3.50 2.97
N GLY A 324 -22.34 -3.23 1.69
CA GLY A 324 -23.37 -2.85 0.72
C GLY A 324 -24.23 -4.04 0.26
N ASN A 325 -25.50 -4.08 0.66
CA ASN A 325 -26.45 -5.09 0.20
C ASN A 325 -26.65 -5.02 -1.33
N GLY A 326 -26.43 -6.15 -2.02
CA GLY A 326 -26.74 -6.30 -3.45
C GLY A 326 -25.67 -5.81 -4.43
N TYR A 327 -24.49 -5.41 -3.95
CA TYR A 327 -23.34 -5.08 -4.81
C TYR A 327 -22.49 -6.34 -5.07
N GLU A 328 -22.09 -6.55 -6.33
CA GLU A 328 -21.28 -7.71 -6.72
C GLU A 328 -19.82 -7.53 -6.26
N ILE A 329 -19.38 -8.44 -5.38
CA ILE A 329 -18.01 -8.46 -4.88
C ILE A 329 -17.17 -9.34 -5.81
N ASN A 330 -16.02 -8.83 -6.25
CA ASN A 330 -15.09 -9.54 -7.11
C ASN A 330 -13.67 -9.53 -6.52
N GLU A 331 -12.74 -10.21 -7.19
CA GLU A 331 -11.37 -10.44 -6.72
C GLU A 331 -10.61 -9.15 -6.41
N ARG A 332 -10.79 -8.08 -7.20
CA ARG A 332 -10.10 -6.80 -6.98
C ARG A 332 -10.48 -6.15 -5.65
N HIS A 333 -11.70 -6.37 -5.14
CA HIS A 333 -12.11 -5.87 -3.82
C HIS A 333 -11.44 -6.69 -2.71
N ILE A 334 -11.41 -8.02 -2.87
CA ILE A 334 -10.79 -8.97 -1.93
C ILE A 334 -9.28 -8.71 -1.80
N VAL A 335 -8.58 -8.58 -2.93
CA VAL A 335 -7.13 -8.34 -2.98
C VAL A 335 -6.77 -6.96 -2.42
N LEU A 336 -7.54 -5.91 -2.73
CA LEU A 336 -7.28 -4.57 -2.16
C LEU A 336 -7.42 -4.56 -0.64
N LYS A 337 -8.46 -5.22 -0.10
CA LYS A 337 -8.63 -5.36 1.36
C LYS A 337 -7.44 -6.09 1.98
N SER A 338 -6.97 -7.18 1.38
CA SER A 338 -5.77 -7.86 1.90
C SER A 338 -4.52 -6.97 1.88
N ARG A 339 -4.36 -6.12 0.85
CA ARG A 339 -3.23 -5.19 0.76
C ARG A 339 -3.29 -4.15 1.88
N ILE A 340 -4.46 -3.55 2.12
CA ILE A 340 -4.65 -2.58 3.19
C ILE A 340 -4.35 -3.19 4.56
N LEU A 341 -4.83 -4.41 4.83
CA LEU A 341 -4.55 -5.13 6.07
C LEU A 341 -3.04 -5.36 6.27
N VAL A 342 -2.32 -5.76 5.21
CA VAL A 342 -0.87 -5.99 5.26
C VAL A 342 -0.10 -4.70 5.57
N GLU A 343 -0.38 -3.61 4.87
CA GLU A 343 0.33 -2.35 5.11
C GLU A 343 -0.06 -1.71 6.46
N SER A 344 -1.18 -2.14 7.05
CA SER A 344 -1.57 -1.81 8.44
C SER A 344 -0.96 -2.74 9.51
N GLY A 345 -0.04 -3.65 9.15
CA GLY A 345 0.59 -4.59 10.09
C GLY A 345 -0.32 -5.73 10.58
N ARG A 346 -1.38 -6.07 9.83
CA ARG A 346 -2.36 -7.12 10.14
C ARG A 346 -2.26 -8.29 9.17
N GLU A 347 -1.05 -8.80 8.92
CA GLU A 347 -0.78 -9.81 7.89
C GLU A 347 -1.53 -11.13 8.12
N LYS A 348 -1.67 -11.54 9.39
CA LYS A 348 -2.42 -12.76 9.74
C LYS A 348 -3.89 -12.67 9.34
N GLU A 349 -4.52 -11.53 9.60
CA GLU A 349 -5.91 -11.29 9.20
C GLU A 349 -6.04 -11.21 7.68
N ALA A 350 -5.07 -10.60 7.00
CA ALA A 350 -5.03 -10.54 5.55
C ALA A 350 -4.94 -11.93 4.90
N ARG A 351 -4.10 -12.81 5.46
CA ARG A 351 -3.98 -14.22 5.05
C ARG A 351 -5.31 -14.96 5.23
N ASP A 352 -5.88 -14.90 6.44
CA ASP A 352 -7.12 -15.61 6.77
C ASP A 352 -8.30 -15.10 5.92
N TRP A 353 -8.31 -13.80 5.62
CA TRP A 353 -9.23 -13.17 4.69
C TRP A 353 -9.11 -13.74 3.27
N LEU A 354 -7.90 -13.84 2.71
CA LEU A 354 -7.72 -14.42 1.38
C LEU A 354 -8.09 -15.90 1.33
N ILE A 355 -7.68 -16.69 2.33
CA ILE A 355 -8.01 -18.13 2.38
C ILE A 355 -9.53 -18.34 2.45
N SER A 356 -10.24 -17.52 3.23
CA SER A 356 -11.70 -17.64 3.37
C SER A 356 -12.47 -17.24 2.10
N ASN A 357 -11.83 -16.51 1.19
CA ASN A 357 -12.41 -16.03 -0.06
C ASN A 357 -11.76 -16.68 -1.31
N ASP A 358 -10.88 -17.67 -1.12
CA ASP A 358 -10.25 -18.41 -2.22
C ASP A 358 -11.14 -19.59 -2.60
N GLU A 359 -11.81 -19.50 -3.74
CA GLU A 359 -12.61 -20.61 -4.31
C GLU A 359 -11.73 -21.67 -5.00
N GLY A 360 -10.40 -21.47 -5.05
CA GLY A 360 -9.41 -22.45 -5.53
C GLY A 360 -8.85 -22.16 -6.93
N ASP A 361 -9.55 -21.36 -7.74
CA ASP A 361 -9.18 -21.09 -9.15
C ASP A 361 -8.63 -19.67 -9.39
N SER A 362 -8.61 -18.81 -8.36
CA SER A 362 -8.26 -17.40 -8.53
C SER A 362 -6.75 -17.15 -8.54
N VAL A 363 -6.19 -16.85 -9.71
CA VAL A 363 -4.76 -16.50 -9.87
C VAL A 363 -4.40 -15.22 -9.09
N SER A 364 -5.30 -14.23 -9.04
CA SER A 364 -5.03 -12.95 -8.38
C SER A 364 -4.98 -13.08 -6.85
N ILE A 365 -5.91 -13.85 -6.26
CA ILE A 365 -5.93 -14.18 -4.83
C ILE A 365 -4.71 -15.01 -4.47
N THR A 366 -4.38 -16.04 -5.26
CA THR A 366 -3.20 -16.89 -5.03
C THR A 366 -1.91 -16.07 -5.04
N ARG A 367 -1.77 -15.14 -6.00
CA ARG A 367 -0.61 -14.24 -6.10
C ARG A 367 -0.50 -13.31 -4.88
N ALA A 368 -1.63 -12.76 -4.42
CA ALA A 368 -1.66 -11.94 -3.21
C ALA A 368 -1.28 -12.77 -1.97
N LEU A 369 -1.84 -13.97 -1.82
CA LEU A 369 -1.56 -14.90 -0.72
C LEU A 369 -0.07 -15.26 -0.67
N ALA A 370 0.54 -15.58 -1.80
CA ALA A 370 1.98 -15.86 -1.89
C ALA A 370 2.85 -14.70 -1.36
N SER A 371 2.47 -13.45 -1.64
CA SER A 371 3.20 -12.27 -1.15
C SER A 371 3.06 -12.11 0.37
N ILE A 372 1.86 -12.33 0.90
CA ILE A 372 1.57 -12.24 2.34
C ILE A 372 2.32 -13.32 3.12
N LEU A 373 2.23 -14.58 2.70
CA LEU A 373 2.95 -15.70 3.33
C LEU A 373 4.46 -15.45 3.36
N HIS A 374 5.01 -14.88 2.28
CA HIS A 374 6.42 -14.52 2.22
C HIS A 374 6.82 -13.39 3.18
N ARG A 375 5.95 -12.39 3.41
CA ARG A 375 6.17 -11.37 4.46
C ARG A 375 6.11 -11.99 5.85
N MET A 376 5.19 -12.92 6.06
CA MET A 376 5.00 -13.67 7.32
C MET A 376 6.08 -14.72 7.62
N ARG A 377 7.09 -14.89 6.76
CA ARG A 377 8.14 -15.93 6.87
C ARG A 377 7.63 -17.37 6.74
N ASP A 378 6.44 -17.56 6.19
CA ASP A 378 5.97 -18.89 5.74
C ASP A 378 6.43 -19.12 4.29
N ASP A 379 7.73 -19.40 4.14
CA ASP A 379 8.35 -19.49 2.82
C ASP A 379 7.96 -20.77 2.06
N GLU A 380 7.56 -21.85 2.74
CA GLU A 380 6.98 -23.06 2.14
C GLU A 380 5.57 -22.78 1.60
N GLY A 381 4.69 -22.18 2.41
CA GLY A 381 3.36 -21.79 1.94
C GLY A 381 3.42 -20.80 0.77
N ALA A 382 4.35 -19.84 0.83
CA ALA A 382 4.59 -18.91 -0.27
C ALA A 382 5.11 -19.61 -1.54
N LEU A 383 5.98 -20.62 -1.40
CA LEU A 383 6.51 -21.40 -2.52
C LEU A 383 5.38 -22.17 -3.22
N GLU A 384 4.53 -22.85 -2.45
CA GLU A 384 3.41 -23.62 -2.96
C GLU A 384 2.41 -22.74 -3.72
N ALA A 385 2.00 -21.62 -3.11
CA ALA A 385 1.11 -20.66 -3.77
C ALA A 385 1.68 -20.12 -5.08
N ARG A 386 3.00 -19.84 -5.14
CA ARG A 386 3.65 -19.40 -6.39
C ARG A 386 3.69 -20.48 -7.46
N ARG A 387 3.95 -21.74 -7.08
CA ARG A 387 3.91 -22.88 -8.01
C ARG A 387 2.53 -23.05 -8.63
N ARG A 388 1.46 -22.93 -7.82
CA ARG A 388 0.07 -22.95 -8.31
C ARG A 388 -0.22 -21.82 -9.30
N VAL A 389 0.35 -20.63 -9.11
CA VAL A 389 0.24 -19.55 -10.11
C VAL A 389 0.96 -19.92 -11.41
N LEU A 390 2.13 -20.56 -11.34
CA LEU A 390 2.90 -20.99 -12.53
C LEU A 390 2.26 -22.15 -13.30
N GLU A 391 1.34 -22.91 -12.70
CA GLU A 391 0.55 -23.92 -13.44
C GLU A 391 -0.32 -23.26 -14.52
N ASN A 392 -0.76 -22.01 -14.30
CA ASN A 392 -1.55 -21.25 -15.26
C ASN A 392 -0.69 -20.54 -16.30
N ASP A 393 0.43 -19.94 -15.87
CA ASP A 393 1.42 -19.31 -16.75
C ASP A 393 2.85 -19.74 -16.36
N PRO A 394 3.39 -20.79 -17.00
CA PRO A 394 4.73 -21.26 -16.73
C PRO A 394 5.83 -20.26 -17.08
N HIS A 395 5.55 -19.20 -17.85
CA HIS A 395 6.55 -18.22 -18.27
C HIS A 395 6.47 -16.88 -17.51
N ASP A 396 5.64 -16.78 -16.46
CA ASP A 396 5.57 -15.61 -15.59
C ASP A 396 6.88 -15.45 -14.78
N THR A 397 7.84 -14.68 -15.34
CA THR A 397 9.14 -14.40 -14.72
C THR A 397 8.99 -13.65 -13.40
N GLY A 398 7.92 -12.85 -13.23
CA GLY A 398 7.61 -12.14 -11.99
C GLY A 398 7.36 -13.10 -10.82
N ILE A 399 6.53 -14.12 -11.05
CA ILE A 399 6.26 -15.16 -10.05
C ILE A 399 7.45 -16.09 -9.85
N ARG A 400 8.16 -16.48 -10.91
CA ARG A 400 9.39 -17.31 -10.80
C ARG A 400 10.47 -16.64 -9.96
N ARG A 401 10.65 -15.31 -10.05
CA ARG A 401 11.55 -14.58 -9.12
C ARG A 401 11.14 -14.75 -7.66
N GLY A 402 9.84 -14.77 -7.39
CA GLY A 402 9.30 -15.10 -6.08
C GLY A 402 9.63 -16.54 -5.65
N VAL A 403 9.52 -17.52 -6.56
CA VAL A 403 9.92 -18.92 -6.32
C VAL A 403 11.39 -19.00 -5.92
N CYS A 404 12.28 -18.38 -6.69
CA CYS A 404 13.71 -18.27 -6.37
C CYS A 404 13.95 -17.70 -4.97
N THR A 405 13.23 -16.63 -4.60
CA THR A 405 13.37 -15.98 -3.30
C THR A 405 12.93 -16.89 -2.15
N SER A 406 11.82 -17.63 -2.30
CA SER A 406 11.38 -18.64 -1.31
C SER A 406 12.40 -19.77 -1.18
N LEU A 407 12.87 -20.34 -2.30
CA LEU A 407 13.84 -21.44 -2.29
C LEU A 407 15.16 -21.03 -1.61
N LEU A 408 15.64 -19.81 -1.87
CA LEU A 408 16.82 -19.25 -1.21
C LEU A 408 16.66 -19.11 0.31
N ARG A 409 15.46 -18.78 0.80
CA ARG A 409 15.17 -18.68 2.24
C ARG A 409 15.03 -20.05 2.90
N LEU A 410 14.45 -21.02 2.18
CA LEU A 410 14.35 -22.41 2.59
C LEU A 410 15.69 -23.18 2.51
N GLY A 411 16.72 -22.57 1.91
CA GLY A 411 18.02 -23.21 1.73
C GLY A 411 18.05 -24.30 0.66
N ARG A 412 17.03 -24.36 -0.22
CA ARG A 412 16.91 -25.30 -1.35
C ARG A 412 17.70 -24.77 -2.54
N LEU A 413 19.03 -24.74 -2.41
CA LEU A 413 19.93 -24.02 -3.31
C LEU A 413 19.93 -24.60 -4.73
N GLU A 414 19.93 -25.93 -4.90
CA GLU A 414 19.90 -26.54 -6.23
C GLU A 414 18.65 -26.16 -7.02
N GLU A 415 17.47 -26.16 -6.37
CA GLU A 415 16.23 -25.76 -7.01
C GLU A 415 16.25 -24.26 -7.36
N ALA A 416 16.76 -23.39 -6.48
CA ALA A 416 16.89 -21.97 -6.77
C ALA A 416 17.82 -21.69 -7.96
N MET A 417 18.91 -22.46 -8.08
CA MET A 417 19.84 -22.39 -9.21
C MET A 417 19.15 -22.80 -10.52
N LEU A 418 18.37 -23.87 -10.52
CA LEU A 418 17.65 -24.32 -11.71
C LEU A 418 16.58 -23.31 -12.13
N GLU A 419 15.77 -22.83 -11.19
CA GLU A 419 14.73 -21.84 -11.46
C GLU A 419 15.29 -20.50 -11.97
N SER A 420 16.42 -20.04 -11.44
CA SER A 420 17.09 -18.84 -11.96
C SER A 420 17.61 -19.03 -13.39
N LYS A 421 18.15 -20.20 -13.73
CA LYS A 421 18.56 -20.54 -15.11
C LYS A 421 17.37 -20.54 -16.08
N GLU A 422 16.20 -21.04 -15.67
CA GLU A 422 14.98 -20.98 -16.48
C GLU A 422 14.56 -19.52 -16.79
N ILE A 423 14.61 -18.63 -15.80
CA ILE A 423 14.33 -17.20 -16.02
C ILE A 423 15.35 -16.60 -16.99
N ILE A 424 16.64 -16.91 -16.83
CA ILE A 424 17.71 -16.41 -17.72
C ILE A 424 17.52 -16.90 -19.16
N GLN A 425 17.03 -18.12 -19.37
CA GLN A 425 16.72 -18.62 -20.72
C GLN A 425 15.55 -17.85 -21.36
N ILE A 426 14.54 -17.46 -20.58
CA ILE A 426 13.39 -16.69 -21.07
C ILE A 426 13.76 -15.22 -21.30
N LEU A 427 14.48 -14.61 -20.34
CA LEU A 427 14.88 -13.21 -20.34
C LEU A 427 16.36 -13.10 -19.90
N PRO A 428 17.32 -13.20 -20.85
CA PRO A 428 18.76 -13.18 -20.55
C PRO A 428 19.25 -11.92 -19.86
N THR A 429 18.50 -10.82 -19.94
CA THR A 429 18.83 -9.53 -19.32
C THR A 429 18.16 -9.32 -17.94
N ASP A 430 17.48 -10.33 -17.38
CA ASP A 430 16.88 -10.20 -16.02
C ASP A 430 17.96 -10.21 -14.94
N ALA A 431 18.31 -9.02 -14.45
CA ALA A 431 19.31 -8.84 -13.40
C ALA A 431 18.96 -9.56 -12.08
N SER A 432 17.69 -9.74 -11.76
CA SER A 432 17.29 -10.45 -10.53
C SER A 432 17.53 -11.95 -10.64
N ALA A 433 17.37 -12.54 -11.83
CA ALA A 433 17.66 -13.94 -12.05
C ALA A 433 19.17 -14.25 -11.98
N TRP A 434 19.99 -13.41 -12.61
CA TRP A 434 21.46 -13.50 -12.51
C TRP A 434 21.95 -13.30 -11.08
N ASP A 435 21.38 -12.34 -10.36
CA ASP A 435 21.67 -12.08 -8.94
C ASP A 435 21.39 -13.32 -8.07
N VAL A 436 20.23 -13.98 -8.27
CA VAL A 436 19.92 -15.26 -7.61
C VAL A 436 20.92 -16.34 -7.99
N LEU A 437 21.24 -16.50 -9.27
CA LEU A 437 22.14 -17.57 -9.75
C LEU A 437 23.53 -17.43 -9.12
N ILE A 438 24.15 -16.26 -9.24
CA ILE A 438 25.48 -15.96 -8.69
C ILE A 438 25.47 -16.11 -7.17
N GLU A 439 24.43 -15.59 -6.48
CA GLU A 439 24.30 -15.76 -5.04
C GLU A 439 24.18 -17.23 -4.62
N THR A 440 23.39 -18.01 -5.36
CA THR A 440 23.15 -19.42 -5.06
C THR A 440 24.43 -20.23 -5.23
N LEU A 441 25.14 -20.05 -6.34
CA LEU A 441 26.43 -20.70 -6.60
C LEU A 441 27.47 -20.34 -5.55
N ALA A 442 27.54 -19.06 -5.16
CA ALA A 442 28.41 -18.61 -4.07
C ALA A 442 28.05 -19.25 -2.72
N ARG A 443 26.75 -19.38 -2.39
CA ARG A 443 26.28 -20.06 -1.16
C ARG A 443 26.58 -21.55 -1.14
N MET A 444 26.71 -22.18 -2.31
CA MET A 444 27.09 -23.58 -2.51
C MET A 444 28.62 -23.79 -2.53
N GLY A 445 29.43 -22.73 -2.52
CA GLY A 445 30.89 -22.82 -2.64
C GLY A 445 31.38 -23.20 -4.05
N ARG A 446 30.55 -23.02 -5.08
CA ARG A 446 30.88 -23.33 -6.48
C ARG A 446 31.52 -22.13 -7.16
N GLU A 447 32.73 -21.77 -6.74
CA GLU A 447 33.43 -20.56 -7.21
C GLU A 447 33.66 -20.56 -8.73
N GLN A 448 34.10 -21.69 -9.31
CA GLN A 448 34.31 -21.80 -10.76
C GLN A 448 33.02 -21.54 -11.55
N GLU A 449 31.89 -22.09 -11.11
CA GLU A 449 30.59 -21.85 -11.76
C GLU A 449 30.12 -20.39 -11.55
N THR A 450 30.45 -19.78 -10.41
CA THR A 450 30.16 -18.37 -10.12
C THR A 450 30.91 -17.45 -11.08
N ASP A 451 32.19 -17.74 -11.33
CA ASP A 451 33.00 -17.00 -12.30
C ASP A 451 32.53 -17.25 -13.73
N SER A 452 32.16 -18.48 -14.11
CA SER A 452 31.57 -18.75 -15.43
C SER A 452 30.24 -18.00 -15.63
N ALA A 453 29.37 -17.94 -14.63
CA ALA A 453 28.14 -17.15 -14.71
C ALA A 453 28.43 -15.65 -14.90
N TRP A 454 29.49 -15.14 -14.25
CA TRP A 454 29.94 -13.78 -14.48
C TRP A 454 30.52 -13.56 -15.89
N GLU A 455 31.28 -14.52 -16.42
CA GLU A 455 31.79 -14.47 -17.79
C GLU A 455 30.65 -14.41 -18.81
N GLU A 456 29.56 -15.16 -18.62
CA GLU A 456 28.37 -15.09 -19.48
C GLU A 456 27.72 -13.69 -19.45
N VAL A 457 27.56 -13.10 -18.26
CA VAL A 457 27.07 -11.71 -18.12
C VAL A 457 28.00 -10.72 -18.83
N LEU A 458 29.31 -10.93 -18.69
CA LEU A 458 30.31 -10.07 -19.28
C LEU A 458 30.33 -10.20 -20.81
N ASP A 459 30.13 -11.40 -21.35
CA ASP A 459 30.07 -11.65 -22.79
C ASP A 459 28.89 -10.89 -23.42
N MET A 460 27.71 -10.94 -22.80
CA MET A 460 26.54 -10.16 -23.24
C MET A 460 26.80 -8.64 -23.25
N SER A 461 27.67 -8.13 -22.37
CA SER A 461 28.01 -6.71 -22.32
C SER A 461 28.69 -6.19 -23.60
N TRP A 462 29.24 -7.08 -24.42
CA TRP A 462 29.79 -6.73 -25.72
C TRP A 462 28.73 -6.61 -26.81
N ASP A 463 27.69 -7.45 -26.73
CA ASP A 463 26.74 -7.65 -27.82
C ASP A 463 25.72 -6.52 -27.93
N ASN A 464 25.25 -5.99 -26.79
CA ASN A 464 24.22 -4.94 -26.79
C ASN A 464 24.23 -4.06 -25.51
N PRO A 465 23.57 -2.88 -25.54
CA PRO A 465 23.52 -1.97 -24.40
C PRO A 465 22.81 -2.55 -23.17
N GLU A 466 21.81 -3.42 -23.34
CA GLU A 466 21.06 -4.05 -22.24
C GLU A 466 21.96 -5.01 -21.44
N GLY A 467 22.84 -5.74 -22.12
CA GLY A 467 23.88 -6.57 -21.49
C GLY A 467 24.92 -5.73 -20.73
N LEU A 468 25.28 -4.55 -21.22
CA LEU A 468 26.14 -3.62 -20.46
C LEU A 468 25.45 -3.15 -19.18
N LEU A 469 24.17 -2.78 -19.27
CA LEU A 469 23.38 -2.37 -18.11
C LEU A 469 23.26 -3.50 -17.10
N LEU A 470 22.98 -4.72 -17.55
CA LEU A 470 22.98 -5.92 -16.70
C LEU A 470 24.32 -6.08 -15.97
N ALA A 471 25.44 -6.02 -16.69
CA ALA A 471 26.76 -6.19 -16.09
C ALA A 471 27.08 -5.10 -15.05
N VAL A 472 26.71 -3.84 -15.34
CA VAL A 472 26.80 -2.74 -14.38
C VAL A 472 25.90 -3.00 -13.17
N GLU A 473 24.66 -3.45 -13.36
CA GLU A 473 23.73 -3.75 -12.28
C GLU A 473 24.25 -4.83 -11.35
N ILE A 474 24.75 -5.94 -11.91
CA ILE A 474 25.32 -7.04 -11.14
C ILE A 474 26.54 -6.57 -10.36
N CYS A 475 27.44 -5.80 -10.98
CA CYS A 475 28.56 -5.20 -10.27
C CYS A 475 28.12 -4.32 -9.08
N LEU A 476 27.06 -3.52 -9.25
CA LEU A 476 26.53 -2.70 -8.17
C LEU A 476 25.83 -3.54 -7.09
N ARG A 477 25.12 -4.61 -7.46
CA ARG A 477 24.43 -5.52 -6.53
C ARG A 477 25.39 -6.30 -5.66
N PHE A 478 26.53 -6.74 -6.20
CA PHE A 478 27.55 -7.51 -5.48
C PHE A 478 28.70 -6.66 -4.92
N ASP A 479 28.64 -5.33 -5.09
CA ASP A 479 29.70 -4.39 -4.72
C ASP A 479 31.08 -4.75 -5.31
N TRP A 480 31.10 -5.23 -6.55
CA TRP A 480 32.32 -5.60 -7.26
C TRP A 480 33.03 -4.37 -7.85
N ALA A 481 33.56 -3.52 -6.97
CA ALA A 481 34.28 -2.28 -7.29
C ALA A 481 35.26 -2.40 -8.47
N ASN A 482 36.15 -3.40 -8.43
CA ASN A 482 37.17 -3.60 -9.46
C ASN A 482 36.58 -4.03 -10.80
N ARG A 483 35.56 -4.91 -10.79
CA ARG A 483 34.86 -5.34 -12.01
C ARG A 483 34.10 -4.16 -12.62
N LEU A 484 33.47 -3.33 -11.78
CA LEU A 484 32.77 -2.12 -12.21
C LEU A 484 33.73 -1.14 -12.88
N ASP A 485 34.83 -0.75 -12.22
CA ASP A 485 35.82 0.17 -12.79
C ASP A 485 36.35 -0.35 -14.14
N TRP A 486 36.67 -1.66 -14.21
CA TRP A 486 37.13 -2.26 -15.44
C TRP A 486 36.07 -2.23 -16.56
N ILE A 487 34.79 -2.53 -16.27
CA ILE A 487 33.69 -2.45 -17.24
C ILE A 487 33.54 -1.01 -17.74
N LEU A 488 33.52 -0.03 -16.84
CA LEU A 488 33.37 1.38 -17.19
C LEU A 488 34.53 1.86 -18.07
N ARG A 489 35.76 1.40 -17.83
CA ARG A 489 36.92 1.74 -18.66
C ARG A 489 36.93 1.02 -20.01
N SER A 490 36.53 -0.24 -20.04
CA SER A 490 36.75 -1.15 -21.17
C SER A 490 35.55 -1.29 -22.10
N ARG A 491 34.32 -1.08 -21.62
CA ARG A 491 33.06 -1.34 -22.36
C ARG A 491 32.24 -0.11 -22.62
N LEU A 492 32.31 0.91 -21.76
CA LEU A 492 31.52 2.13 -21.91
C LEU A 492 31.78 2.85 -23.25
N ASN A 493 33.00 2.76 -23.76
CA ASN A 493 33.37 3.34 -25.05
C ASN A 493 32.73 2.64 -26.26
N ILE A 494 32.20 1.43 -26.09
CA ILE A 494 31.57 0.63 -27.15
C ILE A 494 30.11 1.05 -27.32
N HIS A 495 29.39 1.25 -26.21
CA HIS A 495 27.96 1.58 -26.18
C HIS A 495 27.72 3.07 -25.86
N ARG A 496 28.17 3.97 -26.74
CA ARG A 496 28.13 5.44 -26.54
C ARG A 496 26.76 6.10 -26.78
N SER A 497 25.66 5.50 -26.36
CA SER A 497 24.34 6.17 -26.43
C SER A 497 24.17 7.14 -25.24
N ARG A 498 23.38 8.21 -25.42
CA ARG A 498 23.08 9.14 -24.33
C ARG A 498 22.16 8.47 -23.30
N GLU A 499 21.25 7.65 -23.78
CA GLU A 499 20.24 6.92 -23.06
C GLU A 499 20.87 5.90 -22.09
N THR A 500 21.78 5.05 -22.58
CA THR A 500 22.48 4.05 -21.74
C THR A 500 23.36 4.72 -20.68
N ASN A 501 24.04 5.82 -21.02
CA ASN A 501 24.79 6.59 -20.03
C ASN A 501 23.89 7.23 -18.96
N ALA A 502 22.70 7.69 -19.34
CA ALA A 502 21.71 8.18 -18.39
C ALA A 502 21.19 7.04 -17.51
N GLU A 503 20.92 5.85 -18.04
CA GLU A 503 20.49 4.70 -17.24
C GLU A 503 21.56 4.25 -16.23
N ILE A 504 22.83 4.15 -16.66
CA ILE A 504 23.96 3.88 -15.74
C ILE A 504 24.01 4.92 -14.62
N HIS A 505 23.81 6.21 -14.93
CA HIS A 505 23.70 7.25 -13.93
C HIS A 505 22.58 6.96 -12.92
N HIS A 506 21.36 6.68 -13.39
CA HIS A 506 20.21 6.41 -12.52
C HIS A 506 20.45 5.18 -11.64
N MET A 507 21.04 4.11 -12.18
CA MET A 507 21.36 2.91 -11.42
C MET A 507 22.39 3.17 -10.31
N MET A 508 23.44 3.93 -10.61
CA MET A 508 24.44 4.34 -9.62
C MET A 508 23.80 5.18 -8.51
N MET A 509 22.95 6.14 -8.86
CA MET A 509 22.22 6.95 -7.89
C MET A 509 21.31 6.11 -6.99
N GLN A 510 20.53 5.18 -7.56
CA GLN A 510 19.66 4.27 -6.80
C GLN A 510 20.43 3.36 -5.85
N LYS A 511 21.70 3.05 -6.19
CA LYS A 511 22.60 2.23 -5.35
C LYS A 511 23.52 3.07 -4.47
N GLY A 512 23.29 4.38 -4.39
CA GLY A 512 24.03 5.31 -3.53
C GLY A 512 25.43 5.67 -4.01
N ARG A 513 25.85 5.29 -5.22
CA ARG A 513 27.18 5.50 -5.81
C ARG A 513 27.32 6.88 -6.47
N PHE A 514 27.15 7.93 -5.67
CA PHE A 514 27.15 9.33 -6.13
C PHE A 514 28.49 9.78 -6.72
N ASP A 515 29.59 9.20 -6.24
CA ASP A 515 30.95 9.48 -6.71
C ASP A 515 31.15 9.12 -8.19
N LEU A 516 30.68 7.92 -8.57
CA LEU A 516 30.78 7.43 -9.95
C LEU A 516 29.71 8.02 -10.86
N SER A 517 28.49 8.27 -10.36
CA SER A 517 27.41 8.80 -11.21
C SER A 517 27.78 10.14 -11.85
N LYS A 518 28.59 10.97 -11.18
CA LYS A 518 29.05 12.29 -11.66
C LYS A 518 29.65 12.28 -13.07
N MET A 519 30.39 11.23 -13.45
CA MET A 519 30.98 11.18 -14.80
C MET A 519 29.93 11.09 -15.92
N PHE A 520 28.70 10.70 -15.56
CA PHE A 520 27.57 10.53 -16.47
C PHE A 520 26.58 11.71 -16.48
N GLU A 521 26.69 12.64 -15.55
CA GLU A 521 25.75 13.78 -15.39
C GLU A 521 25.60 14.62 -16.67
N LYS A 522 26.71 14.79 -17.40
CA LYS A 522 26.75 15.50 -18.70
C LYS A 522 25.85 14.88 -19.79
N TYR A 523 25.38 13.65 -19.61
CA TYR A 523 24.49 12.96 -20.54
C TYR A 523 23.01 13.13 -20.19
N LEU A 524 22.67 13.68 -19.02
CA LEU A 524 21.28 13.95 -18.64
C LEU A 524 20.67 15.06 -19.53
N GLY A 525 19.39 14.93 -19.87
CA GLY A 525 18.62 15.99 -20.52
C GLY A 525 18.28 17.12 -19.54
N PRO A 526 17.92 18.33 -20.02
CA PRO A 526 17.47 19.44 -19.15
C PRO A 526 16.16 19.17 -18.37
N ARG A 527 15.66 17.93 -18.34
CA ARG A 527 14.36 17.52 -17.76
C ARG A 527 14.40 16.25 -16.90
N SER A 528 15.55 15.74 -16.46
CA SER A 528 15.55 14.63 -15.48
C SER A 528 15.26 15.16 -14.06
N THR A 529 14.00 15.49 -13.78
CA THR A 529 13.49 16.00 -12.50
C THR A 529 13.58 15.00 -11.35
N GLU A 530 13.63 13.69 -11.64
CA GLU A 530 13.79 12.63 -10.64
C GLU A 530 15.18 12.64 -9.98
N SER A 531 16.24 12.75 -10.80
CA SER A 531 17.65 12.77 -10.35
C SER A 531 17.97 13.98 -9.48
N SER A 532 17.27 15.10 -9.72
CA SER A 532 17.35 16.28 -8.87
C SER A 532 16.62 16.11 -7.53
N ARG A 533 15.77 15.10 -7.33
CA ARG A 533 14.89 15.02 -6.16
C ARG A 533 15.55 14.35 -4.95
N ILE A 534 16.34 13.29 -5.14
CA ILE A 534 17.14 12.65 -4.07
C ILE A 534 18.35 13.54 -3.73
N ALA A 535 19.01 14.10 -4.75
CA ALA A 535 20.07 15.07 -4.54
C ALA A 535 19.56 16.37 -3.89
N ARG A 536 18.36 16.86 -4.28
CA ARG A 536 17.72 17.99 -3.58
C ARG A 536 17.14 17.62 -2.24
N SER A 537 16.64 16.40 -2.01
CA SER A 537 16.16 16.04 -0.66
C SER A 537 17.36 16.00 0.28
N LEU A 538 18.47 15.37 -0.11
CA LEU A 538 19.72 15.47 0.67
C LEU A 538 20.23 16.92 0.81
N GLU A 539 20.03 17.80 -0.18
CA GLU A 539 20.40 19.24 -0.13
C GLU A 539 19.48 20.08 0.79
N ILE A 540 18.16 19.86 0.71
CA ILE A 540 17.12 20.56 1.47
C ILE A 540 17.10 20.05 2.92
N ASP A 541 17.30 18.74 3.11
CA ASP A 541 17.14 18.05 4.39
C ASP A 541 18.43 18.07 5.24
N LEU A 542 19.63 18.16 4.62
CA LEU A 542 20.92 18.26 5.33
C LEU A 542 21.53 19.68 5.33
N GLY A 543 20.85 20.67 4.76
CA GLY A 543 21.29 22.08 4.74
C GLY A 543 22.60 22.35 3.98
N ALA A 544 23.12 21.38 3.22
CA ALA A 544 24.38 21.45 2.52
C ALA A 544 24.15 21.57 1.00
N THR A 545 24.78 22.56 0.37
CA THR A 545 24.72 22.71 -1.09
C THR A 545 25.23 21.43 -1.79
N PRO A 546 24.73 21.07 -3.00
CA PRO A 546 25.21 19.90 -3.72
C PRO A 546 26.72 19.99 -3.91
N HIS A 547 27.23 21.20 -4.09
CA HIS A 547 28.66 21.47 -4.19
C HIS A 547 29.46 21.04 -2.95
N SER A 548 28.97 21.27 -1.73
CA SER A 548 29.70 20.92 -0.50
C SER A 548 29.63 19.43 -0.16
N ILE A 549 28.51 18.75 -0.44
CA ILE A 549 28.41 17.27 -0.33
C ILE A 549 29.27 16.60 -1.43
N MET A 550 29.30 17.17 -2.64
CA MET A 550 29.96 16.60 -3.82
C MET A 550 31.44 16.98 -4.01
N GLU A 551 31.96 18.03 -3.35
CA GLU A 551 33.41 18.33 -3.31
C GLU A 551 34.16 17.43 -2.33
N HIS A 552 33.50 16.96 -1.27
CA HIS A 552 34.11 16.21 -0.18
C HIS A 552 33.91 14.70 -0.28
N ALA A 553 33.02 14.24 -1.18
CA ALA A 553 32.99 12.86 -1.65
C ALA A 553 34.28 12.60 -2.44
N ASP A 554 35.32 12.21 -1.72
CA ASP A 554 36.61 11.81 -2.27
C ASP A 554 36.41 10.77 -3.38
N ARG A 555 37.36 10.65 -4.32
CA ARG A 555 37.29 9.82 -5.55
C ARG A 555 37.08 8.30 -5.34
N ASN A 556 36.78 7.88 -4.11
CA ASN A 556 36.59 6.51 -3.69
C ASN A 556 35.22 6.34 -2.97
N PHE A 557 34.24 5.81 -3.71
CA PHE A 557 33.14 4.96 -3.24
C PHE A 557 32.25 5.55 -2.13
N SER A 558 31.24 6.38 -2.44
CA SER A 558 30.23 6.76 -1.43
C SER A 558 28.96 5.92 -1.55
N GLN A 559 28.31 5.73 -0.39
CA GLN A 559 26.99 5.16 -0.15
C GLN A 559 26.29 6.06 0.86
N THR A 560 25.00 6.35 0.67
CA THR A 560 24.21 7.35 1.42
C THR A 560 24.44 7.31 2.93
N GLU A 561 24.48 6.11 3.53
CA GLU A 561 24.69 5.89 4.96
C GLU A 561 26.01 6.48 5.51
N SER A 562 27.10 6.32 4.77
CA SER A 562 28.42 6.81 5.20
C SER A 562 28.49 8.33 5.17
N VAL A 563 27.79 8.97 4.23
CA VAL A 563 27.70 10.43 4.11
C VAL A 563 26.89 11.00 5.28
N ILE A 564 25.75 10.39 5.61
CA ILE A 564 24.94 10.79 6.76
C ILE A 564 25.75 10.72 8.06
N LEU A 565 26.48 9.62 8.26
CA LEU A 565 27.30 9.45 9.46
C LEU A 565 28.42 10.50 9.55
N GLU A 566 29.10 10.77 8.44
CA GLU A 566 30.12 11.82 8.38
C GLU A 566 29.55 13.22 8.65
N HIS A 567 28.33 13.49 8.15
CA HIS A 567 27.63 14.75 8.43
C HIS A 567 27.34 14.91 9.92
N LEU A 568 26.74 13.90 10.57
CA LEU A 568 26.44 13.92 12.02
C LEU A 568 27.71 14.15 12.87
N ILE A 569 28.82 13.49 12.53
CA ILE A 569 30.09 13.65 13.24
C ILE A 569 30.64 15.08 13.08
N ARG A 570 30.52 15.68 11.89
CA ARG A 570 31.07 17.01 11.59
C ARG A 570 30.20 18.15 12.09
N SER A 571 28.88 18.03 11.97
CA SER A 571 27.94 19.07 12.36
C SER A 571 27.92 19.23 13.88
N GLY A 572 28.25 18.15 14.62
CA GLY A 572 28.12 18.14 16.07
C GLY A 572 26.68 18.35 16.51
N GLU A 573 25.71 18.07 15.62
CA GLU A 573 24.27 18.12 15.89
C GLU A 573 23.88 16.99 16.86
N GLY A 574 24.28 17.16 18.12
CA GLY A 574 23.64 16.54 19.26
C GLY A 574 22.80 17.60 19.96
N THR A 575 21.51 17.37 20.11
CA THR A 575 20.67 18.25 20.93
C THR A 575 20.87 17.98 22.41
N THR A 576 21.18 19.03 23.17
CA THR A 576 21.19 19.13 24.65
C THR A 576 22.30 18.38 25.39
N SER A 577 22.53 18.83 26.62
CA SER A 577 23.47 18.25 27.60
C SER A 577 23.02 16.84 27.99
N TYR A 578 23.48 15.84 27.25
CA TYR A 578 23.33 14.45 27.66
C TYR A 578 24.15 14.19 28.92
N GLU A 579 23.46 13.92 30.03
CA GLU A 579 24.09 13.50 31.29
C GLU A 579 23.91 11.99 31.48
N ALA A 580 25.03 11.28 31.57
CA ALA A 580 25.06 9.84 31.81
C ALA A 580 24.82 9.49 33.30
N GLU A 581 24.19 8.35 33.56
CA GLU A 581 23.95 7.83 34.89
C GLU A 581 25.13 6.97 35.37
N GLY A 582 26.12 7.59 36.02
CA GLY A 582 27.24 6.88 36.66
C GLY A 582 28.04 5.95 35.74
N GLU A 583 28.63 4.90 36.30
CA GLU A 583 29.32 3.83 35.54
C GLU A 583 28.30 2.84 34.95
N SER A 584 27.74 3.19 33.79
CA SER A 584 26.67 2.43 33.13
C SER A 584 26.94 2.15 31.65
N VAL A 585 26.53 0.97 31.18
CA VAL A 585 26.72 0.55 29.80
C VAL A 585 25.44 -0.04 29.20
N LEU A 586 25.18 0.34 27.95
CA LEU A 586 24.17 -0.29 27.09
C LEU A 586 24.88 -1.15 26.04
N ILE A 587 24.82 -2.47 26.19
CA ILE A 587 25.39 -3.43 25.23
C ILE A 587 24.31 -3.81 24.22
N LEU A 588 24.51 -3.46 22.96
CA LEU A 588 23.53 -3.65 21.88
C LEU A 588 23.87 -4.88 21.05
N THR A 589 22.95 -5.81 20.88
CA THR A 589 23.11 -7.01 20.04
C THR A 589 21.95 -7.19 19.06
N SER A 590 22.20 -7.82 17.92
CA SER A 590 21.19 -8.00 16.87
C SER A 590 20.18 -9.11 17.16
N SER A 591 20.50 -10.03 18.06
CA SER A 591 19.58 -11.03 18.59
C SER A 591 20.05 -11.56 19.95
N LEU A 592 19.18 -12.27 20.65
CA LEU A 592 19.54 -13.07 21.84
C LEU A 592 19.39 -14.59 21.58
N ASN A 593 19.60 -15.01 20.34
CA ASN A 593 19.54 -16.41 19.96
C ASN A 593 20.72 -17.19 20.57
N ALA A 594 20.67 -18.53 20.58
CA ALA A 594 21.70 -19.42 21.13
C ALA A 594 23.03 -19.44 20.31
N GLY A 595 23.61 -18.27 20.05
CA GLY A 595 24.85 -18.07 19.32
C GLY A 595 26.04 -17.74 20.24
N GLY A 596 27.25 -18.00 19.73
CA GLY A 596 28.48 -17.78 20.47
C GLY A 596 28.81 -16.30 20.70
N ALA A 597 28.40 -15.40 19.79
CA ALA A 597 28.65 -13.98 19.96
C ALA A 597 27.67 -13.36 20.97
N GLU A 598 26.41 -13.75 20.90
CA GLU A 598 25.31 -13.33 21.80
C GLU A 598 25.62 -13.76 23.24
N ARG A 599 26.09 -15.00 23.43
CA ARG A 599 26.57 -15.48 24.74
C ARG A 599 27.69 -14.61 25.29
N GLN A 600 28.63 -14.18 24.45
CA GLN A 600 29.72 -13.32 24.89
C GLN A 600 29.24 -11.91 25.27
N ALA A 601 28.21 -11.35 24.61
CA ALA A 601 27.62 -10.08 25.03
C ALA A 601 27.04 -10.16 26.47
N ILE A 602 26.31 -11.24 26.75
CA ILE A 602 25.77 -11.53 28.09
C ILE A 602 26.90 -11.70 29.10
N LEU A 603 27.92 -12.51 28.78
CA LEU A 603 29.07 -12.74 29.67
C LEU A 603 29.85 -11.46 29.94
N THR A 604 30.03 -10.59 28.94
CA THR A 604 30.66 -9.28 29.14
C THR A 604 29.83 -8.39 30.06
N GLY A 605 28.51 -8.31 29.86
CA GLY A 605 27.61 -7.55 30.74
C GLY A 605 27.64 -8.05 32.19
N ALA A 606 27.57 -9.37 32.39
CA ALA A 606 27.66 -9.99 33.71
C ALA A 606 29.03 -9.75 34.38
N GLY A 607 30.11 -9.86 33.60
CA GLY A 607 31.47 -9.57 34.08
C GLY A 607 31.63 -8.11 34.52
N LEU A 608 31.09 -7.16 33.77
CA LEU A 608 31.10 -5.74 34.11
C LEU A 608 30.27 -5.44 35.36
N ARG A 609 29.12 -6.10 35.53
CA ARG A 609 28.34 -6.02 36.78
C ARG A 609 29.14 -6.47 38.00
N ASN A 610 29.89 -7.56 37.89
CA ASN A 610 30.78 -8.02 38.97
C ASN A 610 31.90 -7.01 39.29
N GLN A 611 32.23 -6.13 38.34
CA GLN A 611 33.18 -5.02 38.51
C GLN A 611 32.50 -3.70 38.95
N GLY A 612 31.21 -3.72 39.28
CA GLY A 612 30.44 -2.58 39.82
C GLY A 612 29.67 -1.75 38.79
N TRP A 613 29.71 -2.11 37.50
CA TRP A 613 29.03 -1.36 36.44
C TRP A 613 27.55 -1.72 36.31
N LYS A 614 26.69 -0.74 36.06
CA LYS A 614 25.30 -0.98 35.67
C LYS A 614 25.28 -1.43 34.20
N SER A 615 24.97 -2.70 33.92
CA SER A 615 24.93 -3.24 32.55
C SER A 615 23.52 -3.57 32.10
N THR A 616 23.13 -3.03 30.94
CA THR A 616 21.87 -3.33 30.26
C THR A 616 22.16 -3.91 28.88
N ILE A 617 21.41 -4.96 28.50
CA ILE A 617 21.46 -5.57 27.17
C ILE A 617 20.28 -5.04 26.34
N GLY A 618 20.55 -4.31 25.27
CA GLY A 618 19.55 -3.93 24.27
C GLY A 618 19.58 -4.90 23.10
N VAL A 619 18.42 -5.40 22.67
CA VAL A 619 18.34 -6.42 21.62
C VAL A 619 17.30 -6.08 20.55
N ASP A 620 17.69 -6.20 19.28
CA ASP A 620 16.80 -5.98 18.11
C ASP A 620 15.65 -7.00 18.07
N ARG A 621 15.95 -8.28 18.30
CA ARG A 621 14.94 -9.35 18.35
C ARG A 621 15.30 -10.47 19.32
N ILE A 622 14.29 -11.06 19.96
CA ILE A 622 14.40 -12.33 20.67
C ILE A 622 13.63 -13.37 19.85
N ASP A 623 14.28 -14.01 18.87
CA ASP A 623 13.57 -14.75 17.81
C ASP A 623 13.91 -16.25 17.81
N ALA A 624 12.95 -17.06 18.27
CA ALA A 624 13.02 -18.50 18.46
C ALA A 624 12.86 -19.32 17.16
N GLN A 625 13.37 -18.82 16.03
CA GLN A 625 12.97 -19.27 14.68
C GLN A 625 13.38 -20.70 14.28
N HIS A 626 14.19 -21.42 15.05
CA HIS A 626 14.63 -22.77 14.68
C HIS A 626 14.61 -23.82 15.82
N SER A 627 14.59 -23.41 17.09
CA SER A 627 14.64 -24.34 18.23
C SER A 627 13.67 -24.03 19.38
N GLY A 628 13.02 -22.85 19.41
CA GLY A 628 12.24 -22.42 20.59
C GLY A 628 13.07 -21.71 21.67
N GLU A 629 14.40 -21.64 21.54
CA GLU A 629 15.30 -21.43 22.67
C GLU A 629 16.23 -20.21 22.49
N THR A 630 16.33 -19.37 23.53
CA THR A 630 17.04 -18.08 23.54
C THR A 630 17.95 -17.99 24.76
N LEU A 631 18.96 -17.12 24.73
CA LEU A 631 19.82 -16.88 25.89
C LEU A 631 19.18 -15.95 26.94
N GLN A 632 17.86 -15.78 26.89
CA GLN A 632 17.13 -14.93 27.82
C GLN A 632 17.18 -15.47 29.25
N SER A 633 16.95 -16.78 29.42
CA SER A 633 17.07 -17.45 30.72
C SER A 633 18.47 -17.31 31.32
N MET A 634 19.51 -17.34 30.48
CA MET A 634 20.89 -17.10 30.90
C MET A 634 21.08 -15.65 31.37
N ALA A 635 20.58 -14.67 30.61
CA ALA A 635 20.65 -13.26 31.02
C ALA A 635 19.92 -13.02 32.35
N GLU A 636 18.72 -13.59 32.52
CA GLU A 636 17.93 -13.52 33.77
C GLU A 636 18.67 -14.18 34.94
N SER A 637 19.28 -15.35 34.74
CA SER A 637 20.05 -16.04 35.79
C SER A 637 21.30 -15.27 36.25
N LEU A 638 21.81 -14.39 35.38
CA LEU A 638 22.94 -13.50 35.65
C LEU A 638 22.50 -12.10 36.08
N ASP A 639 21.20 -11.93 36.38
CA ASP A 639 20.58 -10.68 36.81
C ASP A 639 20.80 -9.52 35.81
N LEU A 640 20.84 -9.79 34.51
CA LEU A 640 20.99 -8.74 33.50
C LEU A 640 19.65 -8.16 33.09
N ASN A 641 19.58 -6.82 33.01
CA ASN A 641 18.42 -6.14 32.44
C ASN A 641 18.46 -6.27 30.91
N VAL A 642 17.43 -6.87 30.31
CA VAL A 642 17.30 -7.04 28.85
C VAL A 642 16.13 -6.20 28.34
N ILE A 643 16.36 -5.40 27.31
CA ILE A 643 15.34 -4.55 26.67
C ILE A 643 15.28 -4.89 25.18
N GLU A 644 14.10 -5.22 24.68
CA GLU A 644 13.86 -5.47 23.25
C GLU A 644 13.43 -4.20 22.51
N PHE A 645 13.78 -4.06 21.22
CA PHE A 645 13.50 -2.86 20.41
C PHE A 645 12.01 -2.50 20.33
N ARG A 646 11.12 -3.48 20.46
CA ARG A 646 9.66 -3.33 20.39
C ARG A 646 8.97 -3.29 21.76
N ASP A 647 9.73 -3.14 22.84
CA ASP A 647 9.16 -3.03 24.18
C ASP A 647 8.33 -1.73 24.30
N VAL A 648 7.05 -1.86 24.64
CA VAL A 648 6.11 -0.75 24.84
C VAL A 648 6.63 0.22 25.91
N ASN A 649 7.43 -0.26 26.85
CA ASN A 649 8.01 0.58 27.90
C ASN A 649 9.13 1.50 27.39
N LEU A 650 9.45 1.52 26.09
CA LEU A 650 10.41 2.46 25.46
C LEU A 650 9.74 3.74 24.94
N GLU A 651 8.43 3.89 25.07
CA GLU A 651 7.73 5.14 24.77
C GLU A 651 8.27 6.30 25.63
N SER A 652 8.63 7.41 24.99
CA SER A 652 9.27 8.56 25.62
C SER A 652 9.04 9.79 24.76
N GLU A 653 8.36 10.79 25.32
CA GLU A 653 8.12 12.08 24.64
C GLU A 653 9.45 12.75 24.24
N GLU A 654 10.46 12.71 25.10
CA GLU A 654 11.81 13.23 24.79
C GLU A 654 12.43 12.52 23.56
N ALA A 655 12.28 11.21 23.47
CA ALA A 655 12.77 10.45 22.33
C ALA A 655 11.97 10.74 21.06
N ASP A 656 10.64 10.88 21.17
CA ASP A 656 9.76 11.21 20.04
C ASP A 656 10.08 12.59 19.47
N GLU A 657 10.26 13.59 20.33
CA GLU A 657 10.69 14.94 19.93
C GLU A 657 12.06 14.90 19.22
N LEU A 658 13.01 14.14 19.76
CA LEU A 658 14.34 14.03 19.18
C LEU A 658 14.35 13.33 17.82
N ILE A 659 13.58 12.24 17.69
CA ILE A 659 13.39 11.51 16.42
C ILE A 659 12.71 12.41 15.40
N GLN A 660 11.69 13.17 15.81
CA GLN A 660 10.98 14.09 14.93
C GLN A 660 11.88 15.23 14.46
N LEU A 661 12.74 15.77 15.33
CA LEU A 661 13.71 16.79 14.98
C LEU A 661 14.71 16.30 13.91
N HIS A 662 15.09 15.02 13.97
CA HIS A 662 16.03 14.40 13.02
C HIS A 662 15.34 13.52 11.96
N ALA A 663 14.02 13.67 11.76
CA ALA A 663 13.26 12.84 10.81
C ALA A 663 13.80 12.96 9.37
N ASN A 664 14.31 14.14 9.02
CA ASN A 664 14.98 14.44 7.76
C ASN A 664 16.23 13.57 7.53
N ILE A 665 17.01 13.30 8.58
CA ILE A 665 18.19 12.43 8.49
C ILE A 665 17.77 10.96 8.52
N LEU A 666 16.90 10.60 9.46
CA LEU A 666 16.48 9.21 9.70
C LEU A 666 15.69 8.61 8.53
N SER A 667 14.87 9.40 7.84
CA SER A 667 14.09 8.96 6.67
C SER A 667 14.96 8.59 5.46
N ASN A 668 16.20 9.09 5.39
CA ASN A 668 17.15 8.78 4.32
C ASN A 668 17.95 7.47 4.58
N LEU A 669 17.80 6.85 5.76
CA LEU A 669 18.41 5.56 6.07
C LEU A 669 17.62 4.40 5.46
N ARG A 670 18.30 3.28 5.18
CA ARG A 670 17.59 2.03 4.86
C ARG A 670 16.59 1.68 5.97
N PRO A 671 15.38 1.17 5.65
CA PRO A 671 14.31 0.98 6.62
C PRO A 671 14.73 0.22 7.90
N ILE A 672 15.55 -0.84 7.75
CA ILE A 672 16.09 -1.60 8.88
C ILE A 672 17.00 -0.75 9.77
N GLU A 673 17.86 0.09 9.21
CA GLU A 673 18.79 0.92 9.98
C GLU A 673 18.06 2.11 10.62
N ARG A 674 17.04 2.65 9.94
CA ARG A 674 16.14 3.68 10.50
C ARG A 674 15.48 3.17 11.77
N VAL A 675 14.74 2.07 11.66
CA VAL A 675 14.02 1.46 12.80
C VAL A 675 14.98 1.15 13.94
N ARG A 676 16.15 0.56 13.64
CA ARG A 676 17.15 0.27 14.66
C ARG A 676 17.68 1.51 15.34
N SER A 677 18.00 2.57 14.59
CA SER A 677 18.51 3.82 15.15
C SER A 677 17.47 4.49 16.03
N GLU A 678 16.20 4.55 15.60
CA GLU A 678 15.07 5.09 16.40
C GLU A 678 14.88 4.33 17.72
N CYS A 679 14.89 2.99 17.68
CA CYS A 679 14.81 2.17 18.89
C CYS A 679 16.02 2.38 19.82
N ILE A 680 17.23 2.48 19.28
CA ILE A 680 18.43 2.71 20.08
C ILE A 680 18.40 4.11 20.72
N ILE A 681 17.91 5.15 20.02
CA ILE A 681 17.71 6.49 20.61
C ILE A 681 16.85 6.39 21.87
N ARG A 682 15.70 5.71 21.79
CA ARG A 682 14.81 5.48 22.94
C ARG A 682 15.52 4.75 24.08
N MET A 683 16.31 3.72 23.77
CA MET A 683 17.07 2.98 24.77
C MET A 683 18.12 3.84 25.46
N ILE A 684 18.87 4.66 24.70
CA ILE A 684 19.89 5.56 25.26
C ILE A 684 19.22 6.56 26.20
N LEU A 685 18.13 7.21 25.78
CA LEU A 685 17.44 8.20 26.62
C LEU A 685 16.80 7.59 27.87
N LYS A 686 16.31 6.35 27.79
CA LYS A 686 15.74 5.61 28.93
C LYS A 686 16.80 5.13 29.92
N THR A 687 17.93 4.61 29.43
CA THR A 687 18.94 3.95 30.27
C THR A 687 20.12 4.85 30.65
N ARG A 688 20.25 6.01 29.98
CA ARG A 688 21.29 7.03 30.19
C ARG A 688 22.70 6.43 30.37
N PRO A 689 23.17 5.51 29.49
CA PRO A 689 24.47 4.87 29.65
C PRO A 689 25.62 5.87 29.49
N CYS A 690 26.73 5.68 30.21
CA CYS A 690 27.96 6.41 29.91
C CYS A 690 28.73 5.80 28.73
N ILE A 691 28.46 4.54 28.38
CA ILE A 691 29.04 3.87 27.20
C ILE A 691 27.96 3.10 26.44
N ILE A 692 27.95 3.26 25.13
CA ILE A 692 27.19 2.41 24.21
C ILE A 692 28.17 1.39 23.63
N HIS A 693 27.93 0.10 23.83
CA HIS A 693 28.75 -0.97 23.30
C HIS A 693 27.97 -1.75 22.23
N ALA A 694 28.21 -1.40 20.97
CA ALA A 694 27.62 -2.07 19.82
C ALA A 694 28.32 -3.40 19.52
N TRP A 695 27.60 -4.49 19.77
CA TRP A 695 28.08 -5.86 19.61
C TRP A 695 27.78 -6.38 18.20
N GLN A 696 28.80 -6.92 17.53
CA GLN A 696 28.80 -7.34 16.12
C GLN A 696 28.68 -6.18 15.12
N ASP A 697 29.19 -6.41 13.91
CA ASP A 697 29.19 -5.46 12.78
C ASP A 697 27.82 -4.80 12.51
N ALA A 698 26.74 -5.54 12.77
CA ALA A 698 25.37 -5.15 12.47
C ALA A 698 24.87 -3.97 13.30
N MET A 699 25.37 -3.84 14.53
CA MET A 699 24.87 -2.89 15.50
C MET A 699 25.70 -1.61 15.52
N ILE A 700 26.92 -1.62 14.99
CA ILE A 700 27.85 -0.49 15.07
C ILE A 700 27.28 0.74 14.37
N TYR A 701 26.79 0.58 13.14
CA TYR A 701 26.24 1.71 12.37
C TYR A 701 24.98 2.34 13.01
N PRO A 702 23.89 1.60 13.30
CA PRO A 702 22.71 2.21 13.89
C PRO A 702 22.97 2.74 15.31
N ALA A 703 23.87 2.12 16.07
CA ALA A 703 24.32 2.66 17.36
C ALA A 703 25.10 3.97 17.19
N ALA A 704 25.91 4.11 16.14
CA ALA A 704 26.60 5.36 15.83
C ALA A 704 25.63 6.48 15.49
N ILE A 705 24.66 6.23 14.61
CA ILE A 705 23.62 7.22 14.28
C ILE A 705 22.90 7.68 15.55
N ALA A 706 22.44 6.75 16.37
CA ALA A 706 21.75 7.08 17.62
C ALA A 706 22.66 7.82 18.62
N ASN A 707 23.92 7.41 18.77
CA ASN A 707 24.90 8.03 19.65
C ASN A 707 25.16 9.49 19.29
N PHE A 708 25.35 9.81 18.00
CA PHE A 708 25.61 11.17 17.57
C PHE A 708 24.37 12.06 17.63
N ILE A 709 23.19 11.54 17.30
CA ILE A 709 21.91 12.29 17.45
C ILE A 709 21.64 12.64 18.92
N VAL A 710 21.86 11.69 19.84
CA VAL A 710 21.65 11.93 21.28
C VAL A 710 22.77 12.77 21.91
N GLY A 711 23.99 12.70 21.37
CA GLY A 711 25.16 13.40 21.90
C GLY A 711 25.86 12.69 23.07
N SER A 712 25.66 11.37 23.25
CA SER A 712 26.34 10.59 24.29
C SER A 712 27.85 10.44 24.04
N ASN A 713 28.27 10.52 22.78
CA ASN A 713 29.64 10.55 22.26
C ASN A 713 30.61 9.42 22.69
N ALA A 714 30.23 8.45 23.53
CA ALA A 714 31.08 7.34 23.96
C ALA A 714 30.58 6.01 23.38
N LEU A 715 31.15 5.61 22.24
CA LEU A 715 30.74 4.44 21.47
C LEU A 715 31.87 3.42 21.29
N ILE A 716 31.56 2.17 21.58
CA ILE A 716 32.44 1.04 21.32
C ILE A 716 31.81 0.14 20.27
N GLY A 717 32.50 -0.05 19.15
CA GLY A 717 32.16 -1.07 18.17
C GLY A 717 32.94 -2.35 18.44
N SER A 718 32.28 -3.49 18.57
CA SER A 718 32.94 -4.78 18.84
C SER A 718 32.69 -5.78 17.72
N VAL A 719 33.71 -5.96 16.89
CA VAL A 719 33.73 -6.91 15.79
C VAL A 719 34.23 -8.26 16.31
N ARG A 720 33.51 -9.35 16.03
CA ARG A 720 33.69 -10.64 16.74
C ARG A 720 34.30 -11.76 15.90
N SER A 721 34.85 -11.42 14.73
CA SER A 721 35.39 -12.38 13.77
C SER A 721 36.37 -11.70 12.80
N LEU A 722 36.74 -12.37 11.70
CA LEU A 722 37.46 -11.79 10.57
C LEU A 722 36.58 -10.78 9.82
N ASN A 723 37.20 -9.97 8.94
CA ASN A 723 36.47 -8.96 8.19
C ASN A 723 35.36 -9.60 7.33
N PRO A 724 34.26 -8.86 7.07
CA PRO A 724 33.10 -9.43 6.38
C PRO A 724 33.42 -10.03 5.01
N ASP A 725 34.36 -9.45 4.25
CA ASP A 725 34.67 -9.86 2.89
C ASP A 725 35.43 -11.20 2.85
N GLU A 726 36.19 -11.53 3.91
CA GLU A 726 36.87 -12.82 4.05
C GLU A 726 35.92 -13.98 4.42
N LYS A 727 34.69 -13.70 4.88
CA LYS A 727 33.72 -14.75 5.28
C LYS A 727 32.94 -15.31 4.10
N SER A 728 32.53 -14.43 3.19
CA SER A 728 31.76 -14.77 1.99
C SER A 728 31.67 -13.57 1.07
N LEU A 729 31.68 -13.82 -0.25
CA LEU A 729 31.36 -12.84 -1.30
C LEU A 729 30.03 -12.08 -1.07
N LEU A 730 29.12 -12.64 -0.25
CA LEU A 730 27.78 -12.07 -0.02
C LEU A 730 27.71 -11.13 1.20
N TYR A 731 28.75 -11.08 2.04
CA TYR A 731 28.70 -10.27 3.26
C TYR A 731 28.80 -8.77 2.96
N GLY A 732 29.73 -8.36 2.09
CA GLY A 732 29.84 -6.98 1.60
C GLY A 732 28.55 -6.49 0.95
N ARG A 733 27.90 -7.33 0.12
CA ARG A 733 26.60 -7.05 -0.52
C ARG A 733 25.49 -6.63 0.46
N LYS A 734 25.42 -7.24 1.64
CA LYS A 734 24.36 -6.93 2.62
C LYS A 734 24.57 -5.58 3.31
N ARG A 735 25.82 -5.16 3.47
CA ARG A 735 26.19 -3.94 4.19
C ARG A 735 27.33 -3.21 3.50
N PRO A 736 27.11 -2.69 2.30
CA PRO A 736 28.20 -2.17 1.50
C PRO A 736 28.80 -0.89 2.15
N TYR A 737 28.07 -0.23 3.06
CA TYR A 737 28.46 1.04 3.71
C TYR A 737 29.36 0.80 4.92
N LEU A 738 29.35 -0.42 5.45
CA LEU A 738 29.98 -0.76 6.72
C LEU A 738 31.47 -0.44 6.72
N ARG A 739 32.20 -0.80 5.65
CA ARG A 739 33.64 -0.54 5.53
C ARG A 739 33.93 0.95 5.68
N LYS A 740 33.23 1.78 4.91
CA LYS A 740 33.44 3.23 4.88
C LYS A 740 32.99 3.88 6.19
N SER A 741 31.84 3.46 6.73
CA SER A 741 31.35 3.93 8.03
C SER A 741 32.35 3.63 9.15
N LEU A 742 32.94 2.42 9.20
CA LEU A 742 33.96 2.09 10.18
C LEU A 742 35.25 2.92 10.00
N GLN A 743 35.69 3.17 8.76
CA GLN A 743 36.82 4.06 8.49
C GLN A 743 36.58 5.50 8.99
N ILE A 744 35.34 5.99 8.89
CA ILE A 744 34.94 7.30 9.39
C ILE A 744 34.90 7.28 10.92
N LEU A 745 34.28 6.26 11.52
CA LEU A 745 34.15 6.09 12.97
C LEU A 745 35.51 5.96 13.67
N CYS A 746 36.44 5.19 13.11
CA CYS A 746 37.80 5.06 13.66
C CYS A 746 38.57 6.38 13.71
N LYS A 747 38.11 7.44 13.03
CA LYS A 747 38.68 8.79 13.10
C LYS A 747 37.90 9.73 14.02
N ALA A 748 36.72 9.31 14.48
CA ALA A 748 35.86 10.12 15.35
C ALA A 748 36.36 10.07 16.80
N GLU A 749 36.32 11.22 17.46
CA GLU A 749 36.53 11.29 18.91
C GLU A 749 35.41 10.53 19.63
N GLY A 750 35.76 9.82 20.70
CA GLY A 750 34.78 9.03 21.46
C GLY A 750 34.34 7.71 20.82
N PHE A 751 35.01 7.25 19.75
CA PHE A 751 34.83 5.90 19.21
C PHE A 751 36.04 5.00 19.43
N ARG A 752 35.81 3.72 19.77
CA ARG A 752 36.83 2.67 19.77
C ARG A 752 36.34 1.39 19.09
N LEU A 753 37.21 0.77 18.30
CA LEU A 753 36.95 -0.52 17.66
C LEU A 753 37.65 -1.64 18.45
N LEU A 754 36.90 -2.67 18.80
CA LEU A 754 37.39 -3.87 19.48
C LEU A 754 37.32 -5.08 18.56
N ASN A 755 38.29 -5.99 18.66
CA ASN A 755 38.23 -7.34 18.11
C ASN A 755 38.44 -8.38 19.22
N ASN A 756 37.97 -9.62 19.02
CA ASN A 756 38.19 -10.72 19.97
C ASN A 756 39.48 -11.50 19.73
N SER A 757 40.19 -11.26 18.63
CA SER A 757 41.37 -12.02 18.22
C SER A 757 42.41 -11.12 17.57
N GLN A 758 43.67 -11.53 17.65
CA GLN A 758 44.77 -10.93 16.90
C GLN A 758 44.55 -11.15 15.39
N ALA A 759 44.12 -12.34 14.98
CA ALA A 759 43.81 -12.62 13.57
C ALA A 759 42.70 -11.70 13.02
N GLY A 760 41.66 -11.46 13.80
CA GLY A 760 40.59 -10.52 13.45
C GLY A 760 41.09 -9.07 13.40
N ARG A 761 41.96 -8.65 14.32
CA ARG A 761 42.60 -7.34 14.29
C ARG A 761 43.38 -7.11 12.99
N GLU A 762 44.22 -8.05 12.60
CA GLU A 762 45.00 -7.98 11.35
C GLU A 762 44.10 -7.97 10.11
N SER A 763 43.05 -8.78 10.13
CA SER A 763 42.04 -8.86 9.07
C SER A 763 41.29 -7.54 8.89
N TYR A 764 40.80 -6.93 9.98
CA TYR A 764 40.12 -5.62 9.93
C TYR A 764 41.09 -4.47 9.65
N SER A 765 42.32 -4.49 10.15
CA SER A 765 43.32 -3.45 9.86
C SER A 765 43.62 -3.38 8.36
N ARG A 766 43.89 -4.54 7.72
CA ARG A 766 44.07 -4.62 6.26
C ARG A 766 42.83 -4.19 5.49
N TRP A 767 41.66 -4.61 5.93
CA TRP A 767 40.39 -4.28 5.28
C TRP A 767 40.03 -2.80 5.41
N LEU A 768 40.16 -2.21 6.59
CA LEU A 768 39.86 -0.80 6.83
C LEU A 768 40.99 0.13 6.39
N GLU A 769 42.17 -0.40 6.09
CA GLU A 769 43.37 0.37 5.76
C GLU A 769 43.77 1.33 6.89
N ILE A 770 43.68 0.84 8.13
CA ILE A 770 44.05 1.56 9.36
C ILE A 770 45.16 0.82 10.13
N PRO A 771 45.97 1.53 10.94
CA PRO A 771 46.98 0.89 11.77
C PRO A 771 46.37 -0.11 12.78
N GLU A 772 47.07 -1.22 13.07
CA GLU A 772 46.55 -2.26 13.97
C GLU A 772 46.33 -1.74 15.41
N GLU A 773 47.03 -0.68 15.82
CA GLU A 773 46.96 -0.13 17.18
C GLU A 773 45.62 0.59 17.44
N GLU A 774 44.91 0.98 16.37
CA GLU A 774 43.56 1.56 16.44
C GLU A 774 42.47 0.53 16.75
N ILE A 775 42.82 -0.77 16.74
CA ILE A 775 41.91 -1.87 17.03
C ILE A 775 42.37 -2.60 18.29
N CYS A 776 41.63 -2.46 19.38
CA CYS A 776 41.96 -3.11 20.65
C CYS A 776 41.49 -4.58 20.65
N VAL A 777 42.31 -5.49 21.19
CA VAL A 777 41.97 -6.92 21.28
C VAL A 777 41.49 -7.25 22.69
N ILE A 778 40.21 -7.62 22.82
CA ILE A 778 39.63 -8.16 24.06
C ILE A 778 39.13 -9.57 23.80
N ARG A 779 39.89 -10.55 24.29
CA ARG A 779 39.56 -11.98 24.13
C ARG A 779 38.26 -12.35 24.85
N ASN A 780 37.56 -13.32 24.26
CA ASN A 780 36.35 -13.88 24.85
C ASN A 780 36.59 -14.41 26.28
N GLY A 781 35.53 -14.41 27.07
CA GLY A 781 35.50 -14.99 28.40
C GLY A 781 34.76 -16.33 28.40
N VAL A 782 35.23 -17.30 29.15
CA VAL A 782 34.48 -18.52 29.46
C VAL A 782 34.07 -18.52 30.93
N MET A 783 32.83 -18.90 31.18
CA MET A 783 32.30 -19.08 32.52
C MET A 783 32.47 -20.55 32.91
N ASP A 784 33.16 -20.80 34.01
CA ASP A 784 33.06 -22.09 34.69
C ASP A 784 31.78 -22.07 35.53
N ASP A 785 30.77 -22.82 35.09
CA ASP A 785 29.49 -22.88 35.79
C ASP A 785 29.53 -23.80 37.03
N GLY A 786 30.66 -24.48 37.28
CA GLY A 786 30.83 -25.45 38.36
C GLY A 786 29.78 -26.57 38.36
N GLY A 787 28.99 -26.67 37.29
CA GLY A 787 27.86 -27.56 37.17
C GLY A 787 28.34 -28.97 36.88
N ARG A 788 27.65 -29.96 37.45
CA ARG A 788 27.87 -31.36 37.10
C ARG A 788 27.68 -31.53 35.59
N GLY A 789 28.69 -32.10 34.93
CA GLY A 789 28.65 -32.43 33.51
C GLY A 789 27.47 -33.32 33.13
N VAL A 790 27.16 -33.30 31.84
CA VAL A 790 26.19 -34.22 31.24
C VAL A 790 26.94 -35.49 30.86
N ASP A 791 26.45 -36.64 31.34
CA ASP A 791 26.96 -37.95 30.92
C ASP A 791 26.37 -38.31 29.56
N LEU A 792 27.01 -37.79 28.52
CA LEU A 792 26.58 -37.97 27.13
C LEU A 792 26.77 -39.42 26.69
N LYS A 793 27.76 -40.13 27.25
CA LYS A 793 28.00 -41.55 26.93
C LYS A 793 26.77 -42.37 27.33
N HIS A 794 26.23 -42.16 28.54
CA HIS A 794 24.99 -42.81 28.97
C HIS A 794 23.77 -42.41 28.12
N ILE A 795 23.61 -41.12 27.77
CA ILE A 795 22.46 -40.65 26.97
C ILE A 795 22.42 -41.28 25.57
N LEU A 796 23.59 -41.54 25.00
CA LEU A 796 23.74 -42.03 23.63
C LEU A 796 24.00 -43.54 23.54
N ASP A 797 23.83 -44.28 24.64
CA ASP A 797 24.13 -45.71 24.75
C ASP A 797 25.57 -46.07 24.32
N ILE A 798 26.52 -45.17 24.58
CA ILE A 798 27.95 -45.36 24.36
C ILE A 798 28.56 -46.03 25.61
N PRO A 799 29.42 -47.06 25.48
CA PRO A 799 30.09 -47.68 26.62
C PRO A 799 30.90 -46.68 27.46
N VAL A 800 30.77 -46.74 28.79
CA VAL A 800 31.38 -45.78 29.73
C VAL A 800 32.90 -45.69 29.57
N ASP A 801 33.57 -46.83 29.36
CA ASP A 801 35.04 -46.91 29.23
C ASP A 801 35.55 -46.66 27.80
N SER A 802 34.68 -46.24 26.87
CA SER A 802 35.09 -45.93 25.50
C SER A 802 35.52 -44.48 25.34
N GLU A 803 36.43 -44.23 24.42
CA GLU A 803 36.88 -42.91 23.99
C GLU A 803 35.80 -42.22 23.14
N LEU A 804 35.68 -40.91 23.29
CA LEU A 804 34.70 -40.10 22.57
C LEU A 804 35.35 -38.86 21.94
N ILE A 805 35.35 -38.83 20.61
CA ILE A 805 35.70 -37.64 19.83
C ILE A 805 34.48 -36.73 19.72
N GLY A 806 34.58 -35.52 20.25
CA GLY A 806 33.48 -34.55 20.27
C GLY A 806 33.61 -33.46 19.21
N GLY A 807 32.47 -33.03 18.66
CA GLY A 807 32.36 -31.85 17.81
C GLY A 807 31.13 -31.03 18.18
N VAL A 808 31.30 -29.73 18.47
CA VAL A 808 30.19 -28.82 18.81
C VAL A 808 30.19 -27.66 17.83
N PHE A 809 29.37 -27.74 16.78
CA PHE A 809 29.32 -26.73 15.72
C PHE A 809 28.06 -26.85 14.84
N ARG A 810 27.72 -25.75 14.16
CA ARG A 810 26.65 -25.76 13.14
C ARG A 810 27.09 -26.57 11.92
N LEU A 811 26.19 -27.38 11.36
CA LEU A 811 26.43 -28.17 10.15
C LEU A 811 26.33 -27.29 8.90
N VAL A 812 27.40 -26.54 8.64
CA VAL A 812 27.52 -25.56 7.55
C VAL A 812 28.88 -25.70 6.84
N PRO A 813 29.00 -25.29 5.56
CA PRO A 813 30.19 -25.51 4.74
C PRO A 813 31.48 -25.02 5.38
N GLU A 814 31.46 -23.85 6.03
CA GLU A 814 32.63 -23.28 6.68
C GLU A 814 33.18 -24.11 7.85
N LYS A 815 32.36 -25.01 8.43
CA LYS A 815 32.78 -25.95 9.48
C LYS A 815 33.29 -27.29 8.93
N ARG A 816 33.11 -27.53 7.61
CA ARG A 816 33.52 -28.74 6.88
C ARG A 816 33.14 -30.05 7.59
N PRO A 817 31.84 -30.27 7.89
CA PRO A 817 31.40 -31.46 8.65
C PRO A 817 31.73 -32.79 7.96
N LEU A 818 31.83 -32.83 6.63
CA LEU A 818 32.22 -34.04 5.90
C LEU A 818 33.69 -34.42 6.15
N LEU A 819 34.60 -33.45 6.17
CA LEU A 819 36.01 -33.68 6.53
C LEU A 819 36.13 -34.16 7.98
N TRP A 820 35.34 -33.58 8.88
CA TRP A 820 35.24 -34.02 10.27
C TRP A 820 34.84 -35.49 10.37
N VAL A 821 33.75 -35.88 9.70
CA VAL A 821 33.21 -37.25 9.72
C VAL A 821 34.21 -38.25 9.15
N ASP A 822 34.79 -37.95 7.99
CA ASP A 822 35.74 -38.85 7.35
C ASP A 822 37.01 -39.03 8.20
N SER A 823 37.48 -37.97 8.85
CA SER A 823 38.68 -38.02 9.70
C SER A 823 38.45 -38.75 11.01
N ALA A 824 37.33 -38.47 11.68
CA ALA A 824 36.93 -39.20 12.88
C ALA A 824 36.73 -40.68 12.58
N TRP A 825 36.08 -41.02 11.45
CA TRP A 825 35.89 -42.40 11.02
C TRP A 825 37.21 -43.13 10.79
N GLU A 826 38.15 -42.51 10.07
CA GLU A 826 39.46 -43.12 9.81
C GLU A 826 40.26 -43.39 11.09
N CYS A 827 40.02 -42.63 12.17
CA CYS A 827 40.57 -42.87 13.50
C CYS A 827 39.89 -44.06 14.20
N ILE A 828 38.55 -44.09 14.24
CA ILE A 828 37.80 -45.03 15.10
C ILE A 828 37.35 -46.34 14.42
N LYS A 829 37.41 -46.44 13.08
CA LYS A 829 36.82 -47.58 12.34
C LYS A 829 37.32 -48.96 12.80
N ASN A 830 38.59 -49.04 13.19
CA ASN A 830 39.25 -50.27 13.65
C ASN A 830 39.29 -50.42 15.19
N ARG A 831 38.82 -49.43 15.95
CA ARG A 831 38.75 -49.43 17.42
C ARG A 831 37.40 -49.99 17.87
N LYS A 832 37.32 -50.74 18.98
CA LYS A 832 36.01 -51.22 19.51
C LYS A 832 35.50 -50.33 20.66
N ASP A 833 36.37 -49.48 21.12
CA ASP A 833 36.38 -48.67 22.32
C ASP A 833 36.47 -47.18 21.98
N ALA A 834 36.10 -46.78 20.76
CA ALA A 834 36.09 -45.39 20.34
C ALA A 834 34.85 -45.05 19.51
N PHE A 835 34.25 -43.91 19.83
CA PHE A 835 33.05 -43.35 19.22
C PHE A 835 33.29 -41.87 18.88
N ALA A 836 32.42 -41.30 18.05
CA ALA A 836 32.42 -39.88 17.77
C ALA A 836 31.00 -39.31 17.81
N VAL A 837 30.88 -38.06 18.26
CA VAL A 837 29.59 -37.37 18.35
C VAL A 837 29.71 -35.94 17.84
N ILE A 838 28.71 -35.53 17.05
CA ILE A 838 28.51 -34.13 16.67
C ILE A 838 27.25 -33.61 17.36
N ILE A 839 27.42 -32.53 18.12
CA ILE A 839 26.35 -31.73 18.72
C ILE A 839 26.20 -30.47 17.88
N GLY A 840 25.02 -30.31 17.28
CA GLY A 840 24.69 -29.17 16.44
C GLY A 840 23.75 -29.51 15.31
N GLU A 841 23.24 -28.46 14.69
CA GLU A 841 22.29 -28.52 13.57
C GLU A 841 22.76 -27.63 12.41
N GLY A 842 22.19 -27.84 11.22
CA GLY A 842 22.43 -26.95 10.10
C GLY A 842 22.05 -27.54 8.74
N ARG A 843 22.16 -26.70 7.71
CA ARG A 843 21.74 -27.02 6.34
C ARG A 843 22.41 -28.27 5.75
N MET A 844 23.61 -28.63 6.22
CA MET A 844 24.31 -29.83 5.74
C MET A 844 23.88 -31.12 6.45
N ARG A 845 22.90 -31.11 7.37
CA ARG A 845 22.52 -32.31 8.15
C ARG A 845 22.27 -33.54 7.29
N LYS A 846 21.45 -33.42 6.24
CA LYS A 846 21.11 -34.54 5.34
C LYS A 846 22.34 -35.08 4.61
N GLU A 847 23.25 -34.21 4.19
CA GLU A 847 24.50 -34.61 3.53
C GLU A 847 25.39 -35.40 4.49
N VAL A 848 25.50 -34.94 5.74
CA VAL A 848 26.30 -35.60 6.79
C VAL A 848 25.70 -36.96 7.18
N GLU A 849 24.38 -37.04 7.35
CA GLU A 849 23.67 -38.30 7.59
C GLU A 849 23.89 -39.31 6.46
N SER A 850 23.77 -38.85 5.21
CA SER A 850 24.02 -39.69 4.02
C SER A 850 25.46 -40.18 4.00
N ARG A 851 26.43 -39.31 4.29
CA ARG A 851 27.85 -39.67 4.34
C ARG A 851 28.16 -40.71 5.42
N ILE A 852 27.62 -40.55 6.63
CA ILE A 852 27.76 -41.53 7.73
C ILE A 852 27.22 -42.91 7.30
N HIS A 853 26.10 -42.92 6.58
CA HIS A 853 25.51 -44.14 6.06
C HIS A 853 26.41 -44.80 4.99
N GLU A 854 26.88 -44.03 4.02
CA GLU A 854 27.73 -44.50 2.92
C GLU A 854 29.05 -45.14 3.39
N ILE A 855 29.71 -44.54 4.39
CA ILE A 855 30.98 -45.04 4.92
C ILE A 855 30.81 -46.17 5.94
N GLY A 856 29.56 -46.55 6.25
CA GLY A 856 29.25 -47.63 7.20
C GLY A 856 29.50 -47.27 8.67
N ALA A 857 29.46 -45.97 9.02
CA ALA A 857 29.76 -45.48 10.37
C ALA A 857 28.53 -45.42 11.31
N ASN A 858 27.38 -45.93 10.87
CA ASN A 858 26.14 -45.96 11.66
C ASN A 858 26.38 -46.61 13.05
N GLY A 859 26.00 -45.91 14.11
CA GLY A 859 26.15 -46.36 15.49
C GLY A 859 27.54 -46.11 16.10
N LYS A 860 28.53 -45.66 15.32
CA LYS A 860 29.85 -45.21 15.84
C LYS A 860 30.05 -43.71 15.73
N ILE A 861 29.49 -43.08 14.70
CA ILE A 861 29.42 -41.62 14.57
C ILE A 861 27.95 -41.22 14.78
N ILE A 862 27.70 -40.43 15.82
CA ILE A 862 26.35 -40.06 16.26
C ILE A 862 26.13 -38.57 16.01
N LEU A 863 25.05 -38.24 15.29
CA LEU A 863 24.57 -36.87 15.15
C LEU A 863 23.47 -36.60 16.18
N HIS A 864 23.82 -35.91 17.26
CA HIS A 864 22.87 -35.63 18.33
C HIS A 864 21.81 -34.59 17.90
N GLY A 865 22.20 -33.61 17.08
CA GLY A 865 21.40 -32.40 16.86
C GLY A 865 21.71 -31.30 17.89
N PHE A 866 20.89 -30.26 17.93
CA PHE A 866 21.07 -29.09 18.79
C PHE A 866 20.87 -29.43 20.28
N ARG A 867 21.63 -28.77 21.16
CA ARG A 867 21.48 -28.83 22.62
C ARG A 867 21.78 -27.48 23.26
N GLU A 868 20.96 -27.06 24.22
CA GLU A 868 21.21 -25.85 25.02
C GLU A 868 22.40 -26.01 25.98
N ASP A 869 22.53 -27.20 26.55
CA ASP A 869 23.53 -27.57 27.56
C ASP A 869 24.81 -28.14 26.93
N ALA A 870 25.10 -27.79 25.66
CA ALA A 870 26.29 -28.26 24.95
C ALA A 870 27.60 -28.00 25.72
N SER A 871 27.68 -26.91 26.48
CA SER A 871 28.84 -26.59 27.33
C SER A 871 29.11 -27.59 28.46
N LYS A 872 28.12 -28.41 28.83
CA LYS A 872 28.25 -29.47 29.85
C LYS A 872 28.57 -30.83 29.24
N CYS A 873 28.47 -30.96 27.92
CA CYS A 873 28.74 -32.21 27.22
C CYS A 873 30.23 -32.47 27.03
N TYR A 874 31.08 -31.42 27.07
CA TYR A 874 32.53 -31.58 26.93
C TYR A 874 33.10 -32.51 28.01
N ASP A 875 32.52 -32.61 29.21
CA ASP A 875 32.97 -33.53 30.27
C ASP A 875 32.94 -35.02 29.85
N SER A 876 32.21 -35.35 28.78
CA SER A 876 32.19 -36.70 28.21
C SER A 876 33.21 -36.93 27.09
N PHE A 877 33.87 -35.88 26.59
CA PHE A 877 34.78 -35.97 25.47
C PHE A 877 36.21 -36.26 25.95
N ASP A 878 36.90 -37.08 25.18
CA ASP A 878 38.33 -37.36 25.37
C ASP A 878 39.17 -36.41 24.49
N VAL A 879 38.64 -36.01 23.34
CA VAL A 879 39.24 -34.98 22.48
C VAL A 879 38.16 -34.25 21.68
N THR A 880 38.31 -32.94 21.52
CA THR A 880 37.44 -32.13 20.65
C THR A 880 38.12 -31.92 19.29
N LEU A 881 37.42 -32.22 18.20
CA LEU A 881 37.90 -31.99 16.83
C LEU A 881 37.17 -30.80 16.19
N LEU A 882 37.93 -29.88 15.60
CA LEU A 882 37.41 -28.77 14.78
C LEU A 882 38.10 -28.75 13.41
N THR A 883 37.32 -28.79 12.34
CA THR A 883 37.83 -28.83 10.96
C THR A 883 37.41 -27.60 10.17
N SER A 884 37.21 -26.44 10.78
CA SER A 884 36.71 -25.25 10.09
C SER A 884 37.68 -24.75 9.01
N SER A 885 37.17 -24.22 7.89
CA SER A 885 37.98 -23.53 6.87
C SER A 885 38.22 -22.06 7.20
N THR A 886 37.41 -21.47 8.08
CA THR A 886 37.56 -20.10 8.57
C THR A 886 37.03 -19.98 9.99
N GLU A 887 37.75 -19.24 10.83
CA GLU A 887 37.36 -18.95 12.21
C GLU A 887 37.72 -17.50 12.56
N GLY A 888 36.92 -16.88 13.43
CA GLY A 888 37.34 -15.67 14.14
C GLY A 888 38.19 -16.07 15.35
N LEU A 889 37.50 -16.29 16.46
CA LEU A 889 38.03 -16.94 17.66
C LEU A 889 37.08 -18.09 18.03
N PRO A 890 37.50 -19.37 17.95
CA PRO A 890 36.58 -20.49 18.10
C PRO A 890 36.24 -20.77 19.57
N ASN A 891 35.04 -20.34 20.00
CA ASN A 891 34.55 -20.60 21.37
C ASN A 891 34.53 -22.08 21.74
N VAL A 892 34.24 -22.97 20.78
CA VAL A 892 34.22 -24.42 21.02
C VAL A 892 35.56 -24.94 21.56
N LEU A 893 36.69 -24.41 21.09
CA LEU A 893 38.01 -24.83 21.57
C LEU A 893 38.28 -24.29 22.98
N ILE A 894 37.83 -23.06 23.24
CA ILE A 894 37.95 -22.40 24.55
C ILE A 894 37.11 -23.15 25.59
N GLU A 895 35.86 -23.46 25.27
CA GLU A 895 34.92 -24.19 26.13
C GLU A 895 35.37 -25.62 26.40
N SER A 896 35.87 -26.34 25.38
CA SER A 896 36.43 -27.69 25.54
C SER A 896 37.59 -27.70 26.54
N GLN A 897 38.56 -26.81 26.34
CA GLN A 897 39.73 -26.74 27.23
C GLN A 897 39.37 -26.23 28.63
N ALA A 898 38.28 -25.46 28.78
CA ALA A 898 37.79 -25.03 30.10
C ALA A 898 37.33 -26.23 30.95
N ARG A 899 36.80 -27.27 30.31
CA ARG A 899 36.49 -28.56 30.96
C ARG A 899 37.71 -29.47 31.11
N GLY A 900 38.85 -29.07 30.57
CA GLY A 900 40.08 -29.85 30.59
C GLY A 900 40.17 -30.88 29.47
N VAL A 901 39.45 -30.66 28.36
CA VAL A 901 39.48 -31.56 27.19
C VAL A 901 40.39 -30.97 26.12
N PRO A 902 41.42 -31.71 25.66
CA PRO A 902 42.32 -31.26 24.61
C PRO A 902 41.63 -31.15 23.27
N VAL A 903 42.24 -30.37 22.38
CA VAL A 903 41.65 -30.01 21.08
C VAL A 903 42.55 -30.37 19.91
N VAL A 904 41.97 -30.79 18.78
CA VAL A 904 42.65 -30.88 17.48
C VAL A 904 41.94 -29.92 16.54
N SER A 905 42.69 -29.01 15.91
CA SER A 905 42.09 -28.03 15.00
C SER A 905 42.96 -27.66 13.81
N THR A 906 42.30 -27.28 12.72
CA THR A 906 42.90 -26.66 11.54
C THR A 906 43.44 -25.27 11.89
N ASN A 907 44.55 -24.86 11.28
CA ASN A 907 45.21 -23.58 11.57
C ASN A 907 44.63 -22.42 10.75
N VAL A 908 43.43 -21.97 11.12
CA VAL A 908 42.72 -20.88 10.44
C VAL A 908 42.32 -19.77 11.41
N GLY A 909 42.41 -18.52 10.98
CA GLY A 909 42.04 -17.36 11.80
C GLY A 909 42.69 -17.36 13.19
N GLY A 910 41.90 -17.12 14.23
CA GLY A 910 42.37 -17.08 15.63
C GLY A 910 42.44 -18.44 16.33
N VAL A 911 42.44 -19.57 15.61
CA VAL A 911 42.58 -20.91 16.23
C VAL A 911 43.89 -21.03 17.01
N ASN A 912 45.01 -20.56 16.44
CA ASN A 912 46.33 -20.59 17.08
C ASN A 912 46.40 -19.76 18.37
N GLU A 913 45.46 -18.86 18.61
CA GLU A 913 45.34 -18.10 19.86
C GLU A 913 44.56 -18.85 20.93
N SER A 914 43.71 -19.79 20.51
CA SER A 914 42.75 -20.49 21.37
C SER A 914 43.28 -21.78 21.97
N LEU A 915 44.48 -22.24 21.60
CA LEU A 915 45.13 -23.43 22.15
C LEU A 915 46.66 -23.24 22.24
N SER A 916 47.34 -24.07 23.03
CA SER A 916 48.80 -24.16 23.08
C SER A 916 49.27 -25.45 22.41
N ASP A 917 49.84 -25.32 21.21
CA ASP A 917 50.23 -26.46 20.36
C ASP A 917 51.22 -27.40 21.08
N GLY A 918 50.91 -28.70 21.07
CA GLY A 918 51.67 -29.75 21.75
C GLY A 918 51.50 -29.81 23.27
N SER A 919 50.65 -28.96 23.88
CA SER A 919 50.39 -28.95 25.32
C SER A 919 48.92 -29.08 25.69
N THR A 920 48.04 -28.29 25.07
CA THR A 920 46.59 -28.33 25.31
C THR A 920 45.80 -28.82 24.10
N GLY A 921 46.51 -29.07 23.00
CA GLY A 921 45.94 -29.54 21.75
C GLY A 921 46.98 -29.62 20.63
N ILE A 922 46.54 -30.00 19.44
CA ILE A 922 47.38 -30.09 18.24
C ILE A 922 46.84 -29.16 17.16
N LEU A 923 47.72 -28.30 16.66
CA LEU A 923 47.48 -27.46 15.50
C LEU A 923 47.90 -28.19 14.23
N LEU A 924 46.94 -28.46 13.34
CA LEU A 924 47.19 -29.23 12.13
C LEU A 924 48.03 -28.43 11.13
N LYS A 925 49.07 -29.06 10.59
CA LYS A 925 49.93 -28.48 9.53
C LYS A 925 49.32 -28.65 8.14
N ASP A 926 48.67 -29.78 7.92
CA ASP A 926 47.97 -30.15 6.70
C ASP A 926 46.55 -30.59 7.07
N GLU A 927 45.59 -30.37 6.16
CA GLU A 927 44.17 -30.60 6.40
C GLU A 927 43.65 -31.91 5.78
N ASP A 928 44.57 -32.82 5.45
CA ASP A 928 44.21 -34.14 4.94
C ASP A 928 43.79 -35.09 6.07
N ILE A 929 42.96 -36.06 5.71
CA ILE A 929 42.40 -37.06 6.63
C ILE A 929 43.49 -37.83 7.39
N GLY A 930 44.64 -38.12 6.76
CA GLY A 930 45.74 -38.86 7.37
C GLY A 930 46.41 -38.07 8.49
N THR A 931 46.62 -36.77 8.28
CA THR A 931 47.18 -35.87 9.29
C THR A 931 46.23 -35.69 10.47
N ILE A 932 44.93 -35.47 10.22
CA ILE A 932 43.92 -35.33 11.27
C ILE A 932 43.82 -36.62 12.10
N LYS A 933 43.74 -37.77 11.44
CA LYS A 933 43.74 -39.08 12.10
C LYS A 933 44.97 -39.25 13.00
N SER A 934 46.15 -38.91 12.52
CA SER A 934 47.40 -39.08 13.27
C SER A 934 47.41 -38.22 14.53
N ALA A 935 46.91 -36.97 14.44
CA ALA A 935 46.77 -36.09 15.59
C ALA A 935 45.76 -36.63 16.62
N LEU A 936 44.60 -37.11 16.18
CA LEU A 936 43.60 -37.72 17.06
C LEU A 936 44.16 -38.96 17.78
N THR A 937 44.85 -39.82 17.02
CA THR A 937 45.45 -41.04 17.56
C THR A 937 46.52 -40.72 18.60
N LEU A 938 47.35 -39.69 18.35
CA LEU A 938 48.38 -39.26 19.28
C LEU A 938 47.79 -38.79 20.63
N ILE A 939 46.68 -38.05 20.61
CA ILE A 939 46.03 -37.61 21.85
C ILE A 939 45.38 -38.79 22.58
N LEU A 940 44.65 -39.64 21.87
CA LEU A 940 43.92 -40.76 22.47
C LEU A 940 44.86 -41.83 23.05
N ASP A 941 45.97 -42.13 22.37
CA ASP A 941 46.84 -43.25 22.74
C ASP A 941 48.07 -42.85 23.59
N ASP A 942 48.64 -41.66 23.35
CA ASP A 942 49.97 -41.31 23.87
C ASP A 942 49.99 -40.17 24.91
N TRP A 943 48.92 -39.37 25.04
CA TRP A 943 48.90 -38.25 25.99
C TRP A 943 48.47 -38.68 27.40
N ASP A 944 49.10 -38.12 28.44
CA ASP A 944 48.62 -38.25 29.81
C ASP A 944 47.48 -37.26 30.04
N MET A 945 46.24 -37.76 30.02
CA MET A 945 45.04 -36.96 30.13
C MET A 945 44.95 -36.16 31.44
N ASN A 946 45.59 -36.58 32.53
CA ASN A 946 45.58 -35.79 33.77
C ASN A 946 46.44 -34.53 33.62
N ASP A 947 47.66 -34.68 33.10
CA ASP A 947 48.57 -33.56 32.86
C ASP A 947 48.01 -32.62 31.79
N THR A 948 47.49 -33.18 30.70
CA THR A 948 46.84 -32.41 29.64
C THR A 948 45.62 -31.63 30.14
N SER A 949 44.76 -32.26 30.96
CA SER A 949 43.57 -31.60 31.51
C SER A 949 43.93 -30.42 32.41
N GLY A 950 44.97 -30.59 33.25
CA GLY A 950 45.53 -29.51 34.06
C GLY A 950 46.08 -28.36 33.21
N ALA A 951 46.85 -28.68 32.17
CA ALA A 951 47.39 -27.68 31.24
C ALA A 951 46.29 -26.90 30.51
N CYS A 952 45.23 -27.59 30.06
CA CYS A 952 44.07 -26.96 29.41
C CYS A 952 43.41 -25.94 30.33
N ARG A 953 43.09 -26.33 31.58
CA ARG A 953 42.43 -25.43 32.54
C ARG A 953 43.31 -24.23 32.89
N SER A 954 44.60 -24.44 33.16
CA SER A 954 45.54 -23.34 33.43
C SER A 954 45.67 -22.36 32.26
N PHE A 955 45.71 -22.87 31.02
CA PHE A 955 45.75 -22.04 29.82
C PHE A 955 44.49 -21.16 29.69
N ILE A 956 43.32 -21.76 29.93
CA ILE A 956 42.03 -21.06 29.87
C ILE A 956 41.89 -20.04 31.00
N GLU A 957 42.23 -20.37 32.24
CA GLU A 957 42.20 -19.42 33.36
C GLU A 957 43.05 -18.18 33.04
N GLN A 958 44.25 -18.39 32.50
CA GLN A 958 45.16 -17.30 32.15
C GLN A 958 44.66 -16.45 30.97
N LYS A 959 44.23 -17.07 29.87
CA LYS A 959 43.96 -16.38 28.59
C LYS A 959 42.49 -16.15 28.25
N PHE A 960 41.58 -16.96 28.80
CA PHE A 960 40.14 -16.94 28.51
C PHE A 960 39.20 -16.89 29.72
N GLY A 961 39.68 -16.85 30.97
CA GLY A 961 38.86 -16.59 32.17
C GLY A 961 38.01 -15.29 32.15
N MET A 962 36.81 -15.36 32.71
CA MET A 962 35.80 -14.28 32.66
C MET A 962 36.23 -12.99 33.36
N GLU A 963 36.90 -13.07 34.52
CA GLU A 963 37.35 -11.90 35.28
C GLU A 963 38.35 -11.04 34.51
N ARG A 964 39.28 -11.67 33.79
CA ARG A 964 40.22 -10.96 32.91
C ARG A 964 39.46 -10.25 31.79
N MET A 965 38.55 -10.92 31.08
CA MET A 965 37.76 -10.27 30.02
C MET A 965 37.02 -9.03 30.57
N ALA A 966 36.41 -9.14 31.75
CA ALA A 966 35.70 -8.03 32.38
C ALA A 966 36.64 -6.85 32.72
N ARG A 967 37.81 -7.14 33.29
CA ARG A 967 38.83 -6.12 33.58
C ARG A 967 39.33 -5.44 32.31
N ASP A 968 39.74 -6.22 31.31
CA ASP A 968 40.28 -5.70 30.04
C ASP A 968 39.22 -4.84 29.32
N THR A 969 37.94 -5.23 29.41
CA THR A 969 36.81 -4.43 28.89
C THR A 969 36.64 -3.13 29.65
N LYS A 970 36.68 -3.16 30.98
CA LYS A 970 36.61 -1.97 31.84
C LYS A 970 37.76 -1.00 31.57
N GLU A 971 38.97 -1.50 31.38
CA GLU A 971 40.14 -0.66 31.04
C GLU A 971 39.94 0.04 29.68
N ALA A 972 39.39 -0.66 28.68
CA ALA A 972 39.06 -0.04 27.39
C ALA A 972 37.98 1.04 27.53
N TYR A 973 37.00 0.83 28.41
CA TYR A 973 35.94 1.79 28.71
C TYR A 973 36.50 3.05 29.38
N GLU A 974 37.28 2.88 30.44
CA GLU A 974 37.92 3.98 31.17
C GLU A 974 38.88 4.77 30.28
N SER A 975 39.64 4.08 29.41
CA SER A 975 40.52 4.73 28.44
C SER A 975 39.76 5.56 27.42
N LEU A 976 38.57 5.13 26.98
CA LEU A 976 37.74 5.90 26.05
C LEU A 976 37.20 7.15 26.73
N LEU A 977 36.58 6.99 27.91
CA LEU A 977 36.00 8.09 28.69
C LEU A 977 37.05 9.12 29.12
N SER A 978 38.29 8.71 29.36
CA SER A 978 39.39 9.63 29.71
C SER A 978 39.97 10.38 28.52
N SER A 979 39.70 9.92 27.29
CA SER A 979 40.21 10.52 26.05
C SER A 979 39.25 11.54 25.41
N MET A 980 38.03 11.62 25.93
CA MET A 980 37.00 12.62 25.63
C MET A 980 37.09 13.76 26.64
#